data_AF-A0A654C4Q0-F1
#
_entry.id   AF-A0A654C4Q0-F1
#
_cell.length_a   1.000
_cell.length_b   1.000
_cell.length_c   1.000
_cell.angle_alpha   90.00
_cell.angle_beta   90.00
_cell.angle_gamma   90.00
#
_symmetry.space_group_name_H-M   'P 1'
#
loop_
_entity.id
_entity.type
_entity.pdbx_description
1 polymer ?
#
loop_
_entity_poly.entity_id
_entity_poly.type
_entity_poly.pdbx_seq_one_letter_code
_entity_poly.pdbx_strand_id
1 'polypeptide(L)'
;MAADFDHVLTHAEQRRLDAALQKLSGAASRGAPSALAPSEYEEHVWLAQQQVPEAVLKHVVACRLIGEPDLARLVGAIRDLVRAWPDLNARFRFSEDGELHKRFAGDEGRVVSLIRADTLEQAIAAILDRQAVSWDTDGAPPFEVLVISCPQETVLALILHRILDAAHPAAELLLALGRAYAGEPVVPATSAAVRRAPGTPLLAAGEASAMLPAWMRRSGNVAGLDIVDLGNLRAPRSERALAGRYGTTIRLEALNGLAPDASDQEVLAHLAALFARYLSALSGKREIDLLIPSGPTAQLGDPPSSVAGGDAVFLIVDGQAPAEAIVPVIRDVLARTSKASMSPCRAGRAERPILFVNWLSDLADSLRMPGVSVERLPLPTLETRPDLAFAVGRSKQGNVAVELVTGQGLSPLIGPVLLERFLAWLKEGEVALPGASSAIAVDKPHRGGEVAAEEPATDAVAALILAEFRAALDAPELGPDDDFFDHGGHSLIATRIIGRLLSQHGIGLHFNDLFSYPSAAALALKARRTGEVAPETSRAAPIEEAPSAPLSLAQASLWKAYAAFGFNEIFNLPFALDFLEPVDEALYGRAFTDILERHPGLRSLFRQEGEGMVQQVVPAAELSQYKWFWTSAESVGVDRRDEAQHHFDLAKELPFRLRFLIDPATGRQVLSFLFHHVVLDEWSVNLMMDEIAYCYRVRAAGGMPVWSDAPAPFHEFARLQDAAGVDQTHLGYWTDMLRGAPQPQPILLRQDRAEPAGEEASAAGGWVEFKLGREATEGLYALAKQSSASLFNVVYAGIAASLRQLGSLPELVVGTSASGRSDAAFFDTVGYFTTVVAHRIRFDETMSLGGLVGQVRNLVNESLPSSEIPIDLVEEALGMTPGRDHLFEVFIQIHAKNKLNGELALPDGRSIAFRQVDPERHESMLGLHFEVMEEVDLSGERSIRVLMSYRSEHYGPQEVEKITATTSAVFALMGRAGGAQVKLAELGTHLPHG
;
A
#
# COMPACT_ATOMS: atom_id res chain seq x y z
N MET A 1 -11.31 -24.73 38.11
CA MET A 1 -11.96 -25.04 36.81
C MET A 1 -10.86 -24.85 35.78
N ALA A 2 -10.01 -25.84 35.48
CA ALA A 2 -10.27 -27.16 34.89
C ALA A 2 -10.64 -27.08 33.39
N ALA A 3 -9.73 -26.49 32.62
CA ALA A 3 -9.49 -26.74 31.20
C ALA A 3 -7.99 -26.39 30.97
N ASP A 4 -7.32 -26.99 29.99
CA ASP A 4 -5.88 -26.88 29.66
C ASP A 4 -4.91 -27.87 30.33
N PHE A 5 -5.19 -29.17 30.22
CA PHE A 5 -4.16 -30.21 30.16
C PHE A 5 -4.65 -31.41 29.34
N ASP A 6 -5.00 -31.19 28.07
CA ASP A 6 -5.17 -32.31 27.15
C ASP A 6 -3.86 -32.58 26.43
N HIS A 7 -3.40 -33.84 26.57
CA HIS A 7 -2.28 -34.49 25.87
C HIS A 7 -0.87 -34.40 26.45
N VAL A 8 -0.62 -34.84 27.70
CA VAL A 8 0.76 -35.26 28.08
C VAL A 8 0.84 -36.45 29.06
N LEU A 9 -0.09 -36.64 30.01
CA LEU A 9 0.05 -37.64 31.09
C LEU A 9 -1.16 -38.57 31.20
N THR A 10 -0.96 -39.81 31.66
CA THR A 10 -2.10 -40.67 31.98
C THR A 10 -2.84 -40.11 33.20
N HIS A 11 -4.17 -40.31 33.28
CA HIS A 11 -5.03 -39.83 34.37
C HIS A 11 -4.56 -40.20 35.80
N ALA A 12 -3.67 -41.19 35.95
CA ALA A 12 -3.07 -41.58 37.22
C ALA A 12 -1.83 -40.75 37.58
N GLU A 13 -1.04 -40.33 36.58
CA GLU A 13 0.15 -39.50 36.73
C GLU A 13 -0.22 -38.03 36.94
N GLN A 14 -1.25 -37.54 36.23
CA GLN A 14 -1.85 -36.22 36.43
C GLN A 14 -2.25 -36.03 37.90
N ARG A 15 -2.95 -37.02 38.48
CA ARG A 15 -3.39 -36.98 39.89
C ARG A 15 -2.23 -37.03 40.90
N ARG A 16 -1.10 -37.64 40.56
CA ARG A 16 0.10 -37.66 41.41
C ARG A 16 0.88 -36.35 41.33
N LEU A 17 0.98 -35.76 40.14
CA LEU A 17 1.66 -34.48 39.91
C LEU A 17 0.88 -33.32 40.55
N ASP A 18 -0.45 -33.30 40.42
CA ASP A 18 -1.32 -32.30 41.07
C ASP A 18 -1.24 -32.40 42.60
N ALA A 19 -1.19 -33.63 43.13
CA ALA A 19 -1.02 -33.87 44.57
C ALA A 19 0.38 -33.50 45.09
N ALA A 20 1.42 -33.55 44.24
CA ALA A 20 2.78 -33.12 44.57
C ALA A 20 2.92 -31.58 44.49
N LEU A 21 2.33 -30.95 43.47
CA LEU A 21 2.30 -29.50 43.29
C LEU A 21 1.49 -28.79 44.39
N GLN A 22 0.37 -29.37 44.83
CA GLN A 22 -0.41 -28.87 45.97
C GLN A 22 0.30 -29.06 47.32
N LYS A 23 1.19 -30.04 47.45
CA LYS A 23 1.99 -30.23 48.67
C LYS A 23 3.19 -29.28 48.76
N LEU A 24 3.67 -28.75 47.64
CA LEU A 24 4.79 -27.80 47.57
C LEU A 24 4.35 -26.33 47.66
N SER A 25 3.09 -25.99 47.40
CA SER A 25 2.57 -24.61 47.39
C SER A 25 2.07 -24.07 48.75
N GLY A 26 2.56 -24.63 49.86
CA GLY A 26 2.20 -24.17 51.20
C GLY A 26 2.75 -22.78 51.56
N ALA A 27 1.84 -21.80 51.60
CA ALA A 27 1.88 -20.53 52.33
C ALA A 27 2.87 -19.43 51.89
N ALA A 28 2.34 -18.37 51.25
CA ALA A 28 2.70 -16.97 51.54
C ALA A 28 1.64 -16.00 50.95
N SER A 29 1.38 -14.92 51.68
CA SER A 29 0.25 -14.00 51.58
C SER A 29 0.48 -12.74 50.73
N ARG A 30 -0.61 -12.25 50.13
CA ARG A 30 -1.03 -10.86 49.83
C ARG A 30 0.02 -9.72 49.85
N GLY A 31 0.09 -9.02 48.72
CA GLY A 31 0.38 -7.59 48.60
C GLY A 31 0.18 -7.17 47.14
N ALA A 32 -0.83 -6.34 46.83
CA ALA A 32 -1.00 -5.78 45.48
C ALA A 32 0.15 -4.79 45.21
N PRO A 33 1.00 -4.98 44.18
CA PRO A 33 2.09 -4.06 43.91
C PRO A 33 1.55 -2.78 43.26
N SER A 34 2.09 -1.64 43.69
CA SER A 34 1.84 -0.33 43.08
C SER A 34 2.22 -0.34 41.60
N ALA A 35 1.39 0.27 40.74
CA ALA A 35 1.73 0.53 39.35
C ALA A 35 3.05 1.32 39.28
N LEU A 36 4.00 0.83 38.49
CA LEU A 36 5.27 1.48 38.22
C LEU A 36 5.22 2.11 36.82
N ALA A 37 5.92 3.22 36.64
CA ALA A 37 6.14 3.77 35.31
C ALA A 37 7.08 2.84 34.52
N PRO A 38 6.72 2.45 33.28
CA PRO A 38 7.65 1.79 32.36
C PRO A 38 8.85 2.70 32.05
N SER A 39 9.96 2.13 31.62
CA SER A 39 11.09 2.87 31.07
C SER A 39 10.79 3.35 29.63
N GLU A 40 11.49 4.39 29.16
CA GLU A 40 11.37 4.90 27.78
C GLU A 40 11.55 3.79 26.73
N TYR A 41 12.44 2.82 26.98
CA TYR A 41 12.62 1.66 26.10
C TYR A 41 11.38 0.76 26.08
N GLU A 42 10.78 0.50 27.24
CA GLU A 42 9.58 -0.32 27.36
C GLU A 42 8.37 0.34 26.70
N GLU A 43 8.21 1.66 26.84
CA GLU A 43 7.16 2.44 26.16
C GLU A 43 7.30 2.38 24.63
N HIS A 44 8.53 2.53 24.12
CA HIS A 44 8.79 2.50 22.69
C HIS A 44 8.48 1.13 22.07
N VAL A 45 8.94 0.05 22.72
CA VAL A 45 8.67 -1.32 22.25
C VAL A 45 7.19 -1.66 22.38
N TRP A 46 6.51 -1.19 23.43
CA TRP A 46 5.07 -1.35 23.57
C TRP A 46 4.30 -0.64 22.45
N LEU A 47 4.65 0.61 22.13
CA LEU A 47 4.02 1.38 21.05
C LEU A 47 4.19 0.69 19.68
N ALA A 48 5.39 0.19 19.39
CA ALA A 48 5.67 -0.56 18.15
C ALA A 48 4.78 -1.81 18.02
N GLN A 49 4.52 -2.52 19.12
CA GLN A 49 3.61 -3.67 19.15
C GLN A 49 2.15 -3.27 18.90
N GLN A 50 1.71 -2.07 19.33
CA GLN A 50 0.33 -1.59 19.11
C GLN A 50 0.07 -1.10 17.69
N GLN A 51 1.06 -0.47 17.04
CA GLN A 51 0.93 0.02 15.66
C GLN A 51 0.81 -1.12 14.64
N VAL A 52 1.50 -2.23 14.90
CA VAL A 52 1.45 -3.44 14.07
C VAL A 52 1.22 -4.66 14.96
N PRO A 53 -0.03 -4.96 15.36
CA PRO A 53 -0.35 -6.07 16.27
C PRO A 53 0.12 -7.45 15.79
N GLU A 54 0.33 -7.60 14.48
CA GLU A 54 0.81 -8.82 13.83
C GLU A 54 2.35 -8.96 13.85
N ALA A 55 3.10 -7.92 14.28
CA ALA A 55 4.55 -7.98 14.36
C ALA A 55 5.02 -8.98 15.43
N VAL A 56 5.94 -9.86 15.05
CA VAL A 56 6.50 -10.87 15.96
C VAL A 56 7.74 -10.30 16.66
N LEU A 57 7.52 -9.64 17.81
CA LEU A 57 8.58 -9.09 18.67
C LEU A 57 9.06 -10.07 19.75
N LYS A 58 8.87 -11.37 19.52
CA LYS A 58 9.30 -12.45 20.41
C LYS A 58 10.55 -13.12 19.87
N HIS A 59 11.62 -13.11 20.66
CA HIS A 59 12.86 -13.83 20.43
C HIS A 59 12.86 -15.18 21.15
N VAL A 60 13.45 -16.22 20.55
CA VAL A 60 13.48 -17.58 21.09
C VAL A 60 14.92 -18.08 21.25
N VAL A 61 15.22 -18.62 22.43
CA VAL A 61 16.46 -19.36 22.71
C VAL A 61 16.13 -20.80 23.07
N ALA A 62 16.64 -21.78 22.32
CA ALA A 62 16.36 -23.19 22.54
C ALA A 62 17.62 -24.04 22.70
N CYS A 63 17.55 -25.06 23.55
CA CYS A 63 18.60 -26.04 23.75
C CYS A 63 18.05 -27.46 23.98
N ARG A 64 18.83 -28.45 23.57
CA ARG A 64 18.63 -29.87 23.87
C ARG A 64 19.33 -30.20 25.19
N LEU A 65 18.59 -30.83 26.08
CA LEU A 65 19.06 -31.35 27.36
C LEU A 65 19.24 -32.86 27.19
N ILE A 66 20.49 -33.30 27.06
CA ILE A 66 20.87 -34.69 26.84
C ILE A 66 21.23 -35.31 28.20
N GLY A 67 20.56 -36.42 28.53
CA GLY A 67 20.63 -37.09 29.84
C GLY A 67 19.24 -37.21 30.47
N GLU A 68 19.19 -37.39 31.80
CA GLU A 68 17.94 -37.40 32.58
C GLU A 68 17.84 -36.12 33.43
N PRO A 69 17.38 -34.98 32.86
CA PRO A 69 17.20 -33.75 33.64
C PRO A 69 16.09 -33.94 34.68
N ASP A 70 16.32 -33.45 35.89
CA ASP A 70 15.29 -33.40 36.94
C ASP A 70 14.30 -32.28 36.60
N LEU A 71 13.21 -32.64 35.94
CA LEU A 71 12.19 -31.69 35.48
C LEU A 71 11.54 -30.94 36.64
N ALA A 72 11.38 -31.56 37.81
CA ALA A 72 10.79 -30.91 38.97
C ALA A 72 11.73 -29.81 39.50
N ARG A 73 13.03 -30.10 39.55
CA ARG A 73 14.07 -29.14 39.90
C ARG A 73 14.20 -28.01 38.88
N LEU A 74 14.06 -28.31 37.59
CA LEU A 74 14.07 -27.30 36.53
C LEU A 74 12.87 -26.35 36.63
N VAL A 75 11.65 -26.88 36.81
CA VAL A 75 10.46 -26.05 37.01
C VAL A 75 10.57 -25.21 38.29
N GLY A 76 11.15 -25.77 39.36
CA GLY A 76 11.45 -25.02 40.59
C GLY A 76 12.42 -23.86 40.33
N ALA A 77 13.54 -24.13 39.64
CA ALA A 77 14.54 -23.14 39.28
C ALA A 77 13.96 -21.98 38.45
N ILE A 78 13.06 -22.27 37.49
CA ILE A 78 12.40 -21.22 36.69
C ILE A 78 11.48 -20.37 37.57
N ARG A 79 10.73 -20.98 38.50
CA ARG A 79 9.88 -20.22 39.44
C ARG A 79 10.70 -19.32 40.36
N ASP A 80 11.83 -19.83 40.86
CA ASP A 80 12.74 -19.04 41.71
C ASP A 80 13.34 -17.87 40.94
N LEU A 81 13.67 -18.06 39.64
CA LEU A 81 14.12 -17.01 38.75
C LEU A 81 13.04 -15.92 38.56
N VAL A 82 11.81 -16.30 38.19
CA VAL A 82 10.70 -15.35 37.99
C VAL A 82 10.35 -14.59 39.26
N ARG A 83 10.45 -15.24 40.44
CA ARG A 83 10.24 -14.59 41.73
C ARG A 83 11.35 -13.61 42.07
N ALA A 84 12.60 -13.94 41.74
CA ALA A 84 13.72 -13.04 41.94
C ALA A 84 13.69 -11.85 40.95
N TRP A 85 13.17 -12.05 39.73
CA TRP A 85 13.18 -11.08 38.63
C TRP A 85 11.74 -10.78 38.16
N PRO A 86 11.01 -9.86 38.83
CA PRO A 86 9.57 -9.64 38.61
C PRO A 86 9.19 -9.14 37.20
N ASP A 87 10.11 -8.49 36.49
CA ASP A 87 9.90 -7.99 35.13
C ASP A 87 9.52 -9.10 34.15
N LEU A 88 9.99 -10.33 34.39
CA LEU A 88 9.65 -11.51 33.61
C LEU A 88 8.13 -11.83 33.68
N ASN A 89 7.44 -11.37 34.72
CA ASN A 89 5.99 -11.54 34.87
C ASN A 89 5.25 -10.18 34.96
N ALA A 90 5.75 -9.15 34.29
CA ALA A 90 5.10 -7.85 34.19
C ALA A 90 3.89 -7.86 33.22
N ARG A 91 2.96 -6.90 33.39
CA ARG A 91 1.87 -6.54 32.46
C ARG A 91 1.88 -5.04 32.20
N PHE A 92 1.51 -4.65 30.99
CA PHE A 92 1.53 -3.29 30.48
C PHE A 92 0.12 -2.91 30.04
N ARG A 93 -0.44 -1.88 30.67
CA ARG A 93 -1.80 -1.42 30.42
C ARG A 93 -1.84 0.08 30.19
N PHE A 94 -2.48 0.48 29.11
CA PHE A 94 -2.78 1.88 28.83
C PHE A 94 -4.03 2.29 29.62
N SER A 95 -3.93 3.34 30.43
CA SER A 95 -5.06 3.84 31.23
C SER A 95 -5.97 4.76 30.40
N GLU A 96 -7.19 4.98 30.90
CA GLU A 96 -8.13 5.96 30.33
C GLU A 96 -7.61 7.41 30.42
N ASP A 97 -6.66 7.66 31.32
CA ASP A 97 -5.99 8.95 31.50
C ASP A 97 -4.86 9.20 30.47
N GLY A 98 -4.60 8.24 29.57
CA GLY A 98 -3.62 8.36 28.49
C GLY A 98 -2.18 8.01 28.87
N GLU A 99 -1.96 7.31 29.99
CA GLU A 99 -0.62 6.90 30.44
C GLU A 99 -0.43 5.36 30.40
N LEU A 100 0.79 4.91 30.09
CA LEU A 100 1.15 3.49 30.12
C LEU A 100 1.63 3.10 31.52
N HIS A 101 1.04 2.05 32.11
CA HIS A 101 1.42 1.56 33.43
C HIS A 101 1.94 0.12 33.39
N LYS A 102 2.99 -0.14 34.17
CA LYS A 102 3.57 -1.47 34.39
C LYS A 102 3.16 -2.03 35.75
N ARG A 103 2.65 -3.27 35.78
CA ARG A 103 2.30 -3.99 37.01
C ARG A 103 2.94 -5.37 37.05
N PHE A 104 3.34 -5.85 38.23
CA PHE A 104 3.85 -7.21 38.41
C PHE A 104 2.74 -8.15 38.87
N ALA A 105 2.53 -9.24 38.16
CA ALA A 105 1.43 -10.17 38.44
C ALA A 105 1.68 -11.13 39.63
N GLY A 106 2.84 -11.05 40.31
CA GLY A 106 3.17 -11.96 41.42
C GLY A 106 3.28 -13.42 40.94
N ASP A 107 2.60 -14.34 41.62
CA ASP A 107 2.46 -15.76 41.20
C ASP A 107 1.30 -15.96 40.17
N GLU A 108 0.61 -14.90 39.75
CA GLU A 108 -0.44 -14.97 38.73
C GLU A 108 0.17 -14.98 37.32
N GLY A 109 -0.24 -15.94 36.47
CA GLY A 109 0.24 -16.07 35.09
C GLY A 109 1.11 -17.32 34.86
N ARG A 110 0.86 -18.02 33.76
CA ARG A 110 1.58 -19.24 33.38
C ARG A 110 2.87 -18.87 32.64
N VAL A 111 4.01 -18.87 33.34
CA VAL A 111 5.35 -18.65 32.74
C VAL A 111 6.01 -19.94 32.28
N VAL A 112 5.60 -21.10 32.81
CA VAL A 112 6.17 -22.41 32.43
C VAL A 112 5.09 -23.31 31.85
N SER A 113 5.38 -23.87 30.68
CA SER A 113 4.52 -24.83 29.98
C SER A 113 5.27 -26.14 29.75
N LEU A 114 4.73 -27.23 30.27
CA LEU A 114 5.21 -28.60 30.02
C LEU A 114 4.46 -29.16 28.82
N ILE A 115 5.18 -29.56 27.78
CA ILE A 115 4.62 -30.06 26.52
C ILE A 115 5.21 -31.45 26.25
N ARG A 116 4.42 -32.36 25.67
CA ARG A 116 4.92 -33.64 25.14
C ARG A 116 4.92 -33.58 23.64
N ALA A 117 6.03 -33.98 23.05
CA ALA A 117 6.16 -34.13 21.61
C ALA A 117 6.70 -35.54 21.34
N ASP A 118 6.15 -36.22 20.34
CA ASP A 118 6.62 -37.55 19.95
C ASP A 118 7.90 -37.44 19.09
N THR A 119 8.13 -36.28 18.46
CA THR A 119 9.31 -35.99 17.63
C THR A 119 9.88 -34.60 17.93
N LEU A 120 11.16 -34.41 17.59
CA LEU A 120 11.79 -33.09 17.68
C LEU A 120 11.16 -32.07 16.72
N GLU A 121 10.66 -32.50 15.56
CA GLU A 121 9.91 -31.63 14.63
C GLU A 121 8.64 -31.07 15.26
N GLN A 122 7.88 -31.90 16.00
CA GLN A 122 6.71 -31.45 16.75
C GLN A 122 7.10 -30.48 17.88
N ALA A 123 8.24 -30.71 18.54
CA ALA A 123 8.75 -29.78 19.54
C ALA A 123 9.08 -28.41 18.92
N ILE A 124 9.71 -28.38 17.74
CA ILE A 124 10.01 -27.15 17.00
C ILE A 124 8.72 -26.44 16.57
N ALA A 125 7.72 -27.18 16.07
CA ALA A 125 6.41 -26.61 15.71
C ALA A 125 5.76 -25.92 16.91
N ALA A 126 5.71 -26.60 18.05
CA ALA A 126 5.14 -26.04 19.27
C ALA A 126 5.85 -24.75 19.74
N ILE A 127 7.17 -24.66 19.53
CA ILE A 127 7.94 -23.45 19.83
C ILE A 127 7.58 -22.31 18.87
N LEU A 128 7.53 -22.58 17.55
CA LEU A 128 7.20 -21.58 16.53
C LEU A 128 5.76 -21.09 16.65
N ASP A 129 4.80 -21.99 16.90
CA ASP A 129 3.40 -21.63 17.13
C ASP A 129 3.30 -20.68 18.32
N ARG A 130 4.04 -20.96 19.40
CA ARG A 130 4.05 -20.11 20.59
C ARG A 130 4.75 -18.75 20.35
N GLN A 131 5.73 -18.71 19.46
CA GLN A 131 6.35 -17.48 18.99
C GLN A 131 5.38 -16.65 18.12
N ALA A 132 4.53 -17.28 17.31
CA ALA A 132 3.62 -16.62 16.37
C ALA A 132 2.45 -15.88 17.03
N VAL A 133 2.01 -16.35 18.20
CA VAL A 133 0.88 -15.74 18.93
C VAL A 133 1.18 -14.28 19.25
N SER A 134 0.28 -13.35 18.91
CA SER A 134 0.43 -11.93 19.28
C SER A 134 0.51 -11.77 20.81
N TRP A 135 1.31 -10.82 21.30
CA TRP A 135 1.49 -10.63 22.74
C TRP A 135 0.40 -9.73 23.33
N ASP A 136 -0.50 -10.33 24.13
CA ASP A 136 -1.44 -9.59 24.97
C ASP A 136 -0.70 -8.88 26.12
N THR A 137 -0.56 -7.57 26.01
CA THR A 137 0.21 -6.75 26.94
C THR A 137 -0.43 -6.66 28.34
N ASP A 138 -1.77 -6.76 28.46
CA ASP A 138 -2.46 -6.67 29.76
C ASP A 138 -2.61 -8.04 30.43
N GLY A 139 -2.78 -9.11 29.64
CA GLY A 139 -3.05 -10.47 30.14
C GLY A 139 -1.83 -11.40 30.23
N ALA A 140 -0.85 -11.28 29.33
CA ALA A 140 0.25 -12.25 29.19
C ALA A 140 1.63 -11.73 29.63
N PRO A 141 2.49 -12.56 30.25
CA PRO A 141 3.85 -12.16 30.59
C PRO A 141 4.71 -11.98 29.34
N PRO A 142 5.72 -11.08 29.36
CA PRO A 142 6.68 -10.95 28.28
C PRO A 142 7.69 -12.12 28.21
N PHE A 143 7.63 -13.07 29.14
CA PHE A 143 8.51 -14.23 29.23
C PHE A 143 7.71 -15.53 29.38
N GLU A 144 8.06 -16.54 28.60
CA GLU A 144 7.54 -17.91 28.72
C GLU A 144 8.65 -18.95 28.52
N VAL A 145 8.60 -20.04 29.29
CA VAL A 145 9.50 -21.19 29.17
C VAL A 145 8.71 -22.43 28.79
N LEU A 146 9.10 -23.05 27.68
CA LEU A 146 8.60 -24.33 27.24
C LEU A 146 9.60 -25.43 27.63
N VAL A 147 9.12 -26.42 28.37
CA VAL A 147 9.87 -27.65 28.67
C VAL A 147 9.17 -28.78 27.92
N ILE A 148 9.79 -29.23 26.84
CA ILE A 148 9.20 -30.18 25.89
C ILE A 148 9.89 -31.53 26.05
N SER A 149 9.14 -32.55 26.48
CA SER A 149 9.64 -33.90 26.63
C SER A 149 9.47 -34.68 25.32
N CYS A 150 10.59 -35.16 24.76
CA CYS A 150 10.65 -36.07 23.62
C CYS A 150 11.11 -37.47 24.06
N PRO A 151 10.88 -38.54 23.26
CA PRO A 151 11.21 -39.91 23.68
C PRO A 151 12.70 -40.18 24.00
N GLN A 152 13.63 -39.38 23.49
CA GLN A 152 15.08 -39.57 23.66
C GLN A 152 15.79 -38.37 24.31
N GLU A 153 15.11 -37.25 24.53
CA GLU A 153 15.72 -36.00 25.00
C GLU A 153 14.67 -35.00 25.49
N THR A 154 15.10 -33.95 26.20
CA THR A 154 14.23 -32.83 26.59
C THR A 154 14.68 -31.55 25.89
N VAL A 155 13.75 -30.81 25.30
CA VAL A 155 14.01 -29.48 24.73
C VAL A 155 13.56 -28.42 25.72
N LEU A 156 14.44 -27.47 26.00
CA LEU A 156 14.14 -26.28 26.79
C LEU A 156 14.15 -25.08 25.84
N ALA A 157 13.04 -24.33 25.77
CA ALA A 157 12.93 -23.12 24.97
C ALA A 157 12.45 -21.94 25.82
N LEU A 158 13.18 -20.82 25.74
CA LEU A 158 12.85 -19.55 26.36
C LEU A 158 12.30 -18.62 25.29
N ILE A 159 11.06 -18.15 25.46
CA ILE A 159 10.38 -17.19 24.59
C ILE A 159 10.39 -15.85 25.33
N LEU A 160 11.06 -14.86 24.74
CA LEU A 160 11.37 -13.56 25.33
C LEU A 160 10.81 -12.46 24.43
N HIS A 161 9.92 -11.63 24.96
CA HIS A 161 9.49 -10.42 24.25
C HIS A 161 10.58 -9.35 24.34
N ARG A 162 10.82 -8.62 23.24
CA ARG A 162 11.89 -7.61 23.12
C ARG A 162 11.85 -6.52 24.18
N ILE A 163 10.68 -6.30 24.80
CA ILE A 163 10.52 -5.36 25.91
C ILE A 163 11.45 -5.65 27.11
N LEU A 164 11.97 -6.89 27.22
CA LEU A 164 12.90 -7.31 28.27
C LEU A 164 14.38 -7.05 27.95
N ASP A 165 14.75 -6.76 26.69
CA ASP A 165 16.15 -6.76 26.23
C ASP A 165 17.05 -5.74 26.94
N ALA A 166 16.48 -4.62 27.39
CA ALA A 166 17.22 -3.59 28.11
C ALA A 166 17.53 -4.00 29.57
N ALA A 167 16.69 -4.83 30.19
CA ALA A 167 16.77 -5.17 31.60
C ALA A 167 17.33 -6.59 31.85
N HIS A 168 16.99 -7.55 30.99
CA HIS A 168 17.25 -8.99 31.20
C HIS A 168 17.75 -9.68 29.92
N PRO A 169 19.04 -9.56 29.57
CA PRO A 169 19.60 -10.27 28.42
C PRO A 169 19.50 -11.79 28.57
N ALA A 170 19.26 -12.51 27.46
CA ALA A 170 19.09 -13.97 27.45
C ALA A 170 20.27 -14.74 28.07
N ALA A 171 21.50 -14.25 27.89
CA ALA A 171 22.71 -14.85 28.48
C ALA A 171 22.69 -14.85 30.02
N GLU A 172 22.26 -13.73 30.61
CA GLU A 172 22.16 -13.60 32.07
C GLU A 172 21.03 -14.44 32.63
N LEU A 173 19.90 -14.53 31.92
CA LEU A 173 18.78 -15.41 32.26
C LEU A 173 19.20 -16.88 32.30
N LEU A 174 19.95 -17.35 31.30
CA LEU A 174 20.45 -18.73 31.25
C LEU A 174 21.46 -19.01 32.37
N LEU A 175 22.34 -18.05 32.68
CA LEU A 175 23.29 -18.15 33.78
C LEU A 175 22.57 -18.24 35.13
N ALA A 176 21.59 -17.36 35.36
CA ALA A 176 20.78 -17.36 36.56
C ALA A 176 19.96 -18.66 36.69
N LEU A 177 19.40 -19.16 35.59
CA LEU A 177 18.68 -20.43 35.55
C LEU A 177 19.59 -21.62 35.88
N GLY A 178 20.81 -21.65 35.35
CA GLY A 178 21.78 -22.70 35.66
C GLY A 178 22.17 -22.74 37.13
N ARG A 179 22.39 -21.56 37.75
CA ARG A 179 22.65 -21.42 39.19
C ARG A 179 21.45 -21.87 40.03
N ALA A 180 20.25 -21.42 39.67
CA ALA A 180 19.01 -21.84 40.33
C ALA A 180 18.83 -23.36 40.25
N TYR A 181 19.08 -23.96 39.08
CA TYR A 181 19.06 -25.40 38.91
C TYR A 181 20.12 -26.08 39.77
N ALA A 182 21.33 -25.52 39.91
CA ALA A 182 22.36 -26.04 40.82
C ALA A 182 21.98 -25.93 42.31
N GLY A 183 20.89 -25.24 42.66
CA GLY A 183 20.43 -25.01 44.04
C GLY A 183 21.08 -23.79 44.70
N GLU A 184 21.74 -22.94 43.90
CA GLU A 184 22.27 -21.66 44.36
C GLU A 184 21.18 -20.58 44.38
N PRO A 185 21.20 -19.64 45.34
CA PRO A 185 20.21 -18.57 45.38
C PRO A 185 20.34 -17.65 44.16
N VAL A 186 19.20 -17.35 43.51
CA VAL A 186 19.15 -16.38 42.42
C VAL A 186 19.33 -14.98 43.00
N VAL A 187 20.36 -14.28 42.54
CA VAL A 187 20.58 -12.88 42.92
C VAL A 187 19.51 -12.03 42.24
N PRO A 188 18.75 -11.18 42.97
CA PRO A 188 17.82 -10.25 42.35
C PRO A 188 18.54 -9.38 41.33
N ALA A 189 17.96 -9.23 40.14
CA ALA A 189 18.49 -8.32 39.15
C ALA A 189 18.60 -6.93 39.80
N THR A 190 19.82 -6.40 39.90
CA THR A 190 19.97 -5.04 40.40
C THR A 190 19.44 -4.11 39.31
N SER A 191 18.58 -3.17 39.69
CA SER A 191 18.16 -2.01 38.87
C SER A 191 19.36 -1.07 38.62
N ALA A 192 20.53 -1.62 38.35
CA ALA A 192 21.73 -0.90 38.00
C ALA A 192 21.58 -0.42 36.56
N ALA A 193 20.88 0.71 36.45
CA ALA A 193 21.00 1.75 35.43
C ALA A 193 22.05 1.48 34.34
N VAL A 194 21.70 0.67 33.34
CA VAL A 194 22.17 0.90 31.99
C VAL A 194 20.98 1.50 31.27
N ARG A 195 20.86 2.84 31.35
CA ARG A 195 19.95 3.59 30.49
C ARG A 195 20.44 3.43 29.05
N ARG A 196 20.03 2.35 28.38
CA ARG A 196 20.18 2.27 26.92
C ARG A 196 19.25 3.35 26.36
N ALA A 197 19.83 4.39 25.78
CA ALA A 197 19.05 5.40 25.08
C ALA A 197 18.26 4.72 23.95
N PRO A 198 17.01 5.14 23.68
CA PRO A 198 16.28 4.68 22.51
C PRO A 198 17.10 5.03 21.25
N GLY A 199 17.56 3.99 20.55
CA GLY A 199 18.19 4.14 19.25
C GLY A 199 17.12 4.39 18.17
N THR A 200 17.51 5.07 17.11
CA THR A 200 16.75 5.23 15.87
C THR A 200 16.12 3.90 15.42
N PRO A 201 14.89 3.90 14.91
CA PRO A 201 14.25 2.68 14.45
C PRO A 201 15.10 1.95 13.41
N LEU A 202 14.98 0.64 13.52
CA LEU A 202 15.50 -0.42 12.66
C LEU A 202 15.38 -0.15 11.16
N LEU A 203 16.43 -0.53 10.42
CA LEU A 203 16.31 -0.94 9.02
C LEU A 203 15.15 -1.94 8.90
N ALA A 204 14.16 -1.62 8.09
CA ALA A 204 13.08 -2.57 7.81
C ALA A 204 13.69 -3.80 7.15
N ALA A 205 13.34 -5.01 7.59
CA ALA A 205 13.80 -6.21 6.89
C ALA A 205 13.34 -6.14 5.44
N GLY A 206 14.29 -6.30 4.52
CA GLY A 206 14.08 -6.17 3.09
C GLY A 206 14.78 -4.96 2.47
N GLU A 207 15.13 -3.92 3.24
CA GLU A 207 15.83 -2.74 2.71
C GLU A 207 17.25 -3.05 2.19
N ALA A 208 17.95 -4.06 2.74
CA ALA A 208 19.28 -4.47 2.28
C ALA A 208 19.25 -5.63 1.25
N SER A 209 18.14 -6.37 1.12
CA SER A 209 17.96 -7.45 0.14
C SER A 209 18.00 -6.93 -1.30
N ALA A 210 17.63 -5.66 -1.51
CA ALA A 210 17.74 -4.93 -2.78
C ALA A 210 19.18 -4.84 -3.34
N MET A 211 20.19 -5.18 -2.53
CA MET A 211 21.62 -5.02 -2.85
C MET A 211 22.35 -6.34 -3.10
N LEU A 212 21.75 -7.45 -2.69
CA LEU A 212 22.20 -8.79 -3.06
C LEU A 212 21.59 -9.17 -4.42
N PRO A 213 22.29 -9.97 -5.24
CA PRO A 213 21.79 -10.39 -6.55
C PRO A 213 20.38 -10.95 -6.49
N ALA A 214 19.54 -10.64 -7.48
CA ALA A 214 18.13 -11.02 -7.50
C ALA A 214 17.89 -12.53 -7.32
N TRP A 215 18.81 -13.40 -7.77
CA TRP A 215 18.72 -14.85 -7.59
C TRP A 215 18.83 -15.32 -6.13
N MET A 216 19.34 -14.49 -5.23
CA MET A 216 19.38 -14.79 -3.79
C MET A 216 18.10 -14.45 -3.05
N ARG A 217 17.23 -13.65 -3.67
CA ARG A 217 15.98 -13.18 -3.07
C ARG A 217 14.92 -14.26 -3.16
N ARG A 218 13.97 -14.22 -2.23
CA ARG A 218 12.85 -15.16 -2.21
C ARG A 218 11.90 -14.84 -3.37
N SER A 219 11.75 -15.77 -4.32
CA SER A 219 10.71 -15.72 -5.37
C SER A 219 9.33 -15.94 -4.73
N GLY A 220 8.35 -15.12 -5.09
CA GLY A 220 7.00 -15.11 -4.50
C GLY A 220 6.13 -16.35 -4.77
N ASN A 221 6.62 -17.38 -5.47
CA ASN A 221 5.81 -18.54 -5.87
C ASN A 221 6.17 -19.89 -5.19
N VAL A 222 7.10 -19.90 -4.24
CA VAL A 222 7.51 -21.15 -3.58
C VAL A 222 6.91 -21.25 -2.18
N ALA A 223 5.61 -21.55 -2.09
CA ALA A 223 5.00 -21.98 -0.84
C ALA A 223 5.34 -23.45 -0.55
N GLY A 224 5.96 -23.74 0.60
CA GLY A 224 6.07 -25.10 1.14
C GLY A 224 7.43 -25.82 1.01
N LEU A 225 8.53 -25.09 0.75
CA LEU A 225 9.90 -25.63 0.81
C LEU A 225 10.71 -24.98 1.95
N ASP A 226 10.50 -25.46 3.17
CA ASP A 226 11.41 -25.20 4.29
C ASP A 226 12.56 -26.21 4.22
N ILE A 227 13.71 -25.81 3.68
CA ILE A 227 14.97 -26.54 3.86
C ILE A 227 15.70 -25.90 5.04
N VAL A 228 15.62 -26.58 6.18
CA VAL A 228 16.52 -26.34 7.30
C VAL A 228 17.60 -27.41 7.21
N ASP A 229 18.86 -27.00 7.14
CA ASP A 229 19.99 -27.90 7.35
C ASP A 229 20.91 -27.32 8.42
N LEU A 230 20.75 -27.90 9.60
CA LEU A 230 21.70 -27.89 10.69
C LEU A 230 21.62 -29.28 11.34
N GLY A 231 22.18 -30.26 10.63
CA GLY A 231 22.32 -31.62 11.16
C GLY A 231 21.02 -32.44 11.09
N ASN A 232 20.47 -32.63 9.89
CA ASN A 232 19.31 -33.49 9.59
C ASN A 232 17.95 -33.02 10.16
N LEU A 233 17.81 -31.78 10.64
CA LEU A 233 16.56 -31.26 11.21
C LEU A 233 15.70 -30.55 10.14
N ARG A 234 14.47 -31.04 9.88
CA ARG A 234 13.49 -30.32 9.07
C ARG A 234 12.61 -29.45 9.96
N ALA A 235 12.49 -28.17 9.62
CA ALA A 235 11.47 -27.34 10.25
C ALA A 235 10.07 -27.70 9.73
N PRO A 236 9.03 -27.59 10.56
CA PRO A 236 7.64 -27.73 10.14
C PRO A 236 7.27 -26.64 9.14
N ARG A 237 6.37 -26.97 8.21
CA ARG A 237 5.85 -26.02 7.21
C ARG A 237 5.17 -24.85 7.92
N SER A 238 5.68 -23.64 7.74
CA SER A 238 5.05 -22.42 8.23
C SER A 238 4.38 -21.65 7.09
N GLU A 239 3.18 -21.10 7.36
CA GLU A 239 2.51 -20.17 6.43
C GLU A 239 3.22 -18.80 6.37
N ARG A 240 4.02 -18.47 7.39
CA ARG A 240 4.82 -17.23 7.47
C ARG A 240 6.27 -17.51 7.10
N ALA A 241 6.92 -16.54 6.45
CA ALA A 241 8.33 -16.65 6.09
C ALA A 241 9.22 -16.68 7.35
N LEU A 242 10.04 -17.73 7.46
CA LEU A 242 11.02 -17.86 8.54
C LEU A 242 12.39 -17.32 8.11
N ALA A 243 13.08 -16.63 9.02
CA ALA A 243 14.51 -16.38 8.87
C ALA A 243 15.27 -17.69 9.07
N GLY A 244 16.09 -18.05 8.09
CA GLY A 244 16.86 -19.29 8.06
C GLY A 244 18.14 -19.20 8.89
N ARG A 245 18.57 -20.32 9.49
CA ARG A 245 19.88 -20.45 10.13
C ARG A 245 20.59 -21.66 9.58
N TYR A 246 21.87 -21.51 9.32
CA TYR A 246 22.70 -22.52 8.69
C TYR A 246 24.07 -22.48 9.32
N GLY A 247 24.60 -23.62 9.74
CA GLY A 247 25.86 -23.64 10.47
C GLY A 247 26.69 -24.87 10.18
N THR A 248 28.00 -24.72 10.36
CA THR A 248 28.99 -25.76 10.06
C THR A 248 30.22 -25.58 10.93
N THR A 249 31.09 -26.59 10.94
CA THR A 249 32.37 -26.53 11.65
C THR A 249 33.53 -26.66 10.68
N ILE A 250 34.53 -25.81 10.86
CA ILE A 250 35.74 -25.73 10.05
C ILE A 250 36.92 -26.05 10.96
N ARG A 251 37.84 -26.90 10.49
CA ARG A 251 39.12 -27.12 11.19
C ARG A 251 39.95 -25.85 11.09
N LEU A 252 40.49 -25.37 12.22
CA LEU A 252 41.29 -24.13 12.26
C LEU A 252 42.48 -24.18 11.27
N GLU A 253 43.11 -25.35 11.14
CA GLU A 253 44.23 -25.62 10.22
C GLU A 253 43.88 -25.43 8.73
N ALA A 254 42.60 -25.48 8.37
CA ALA A 254 42.16 -25.29 6.99
C ALA A 254 42.01 -23.81 6.60
N LEU A 255 42.16 -22.88 7.56
CA LEU A 255 42.08 -21.44 7.33
C LEU A 255 43.48 -20.86 7.11
N ASN A 256 43.80 -20.51 5.87
CA ASN A 256 45.07 -19.88 5.53
C ASN A 256 45.18 -18.48 6.20
N GLY A 257 46.37 -18.16 6.71
CA GLY A 257 46.67 -16.84 7.29
C GLY A 257 46.35 -16.68 8.78
N LEU A 258 45.86 -17.72 9.47
CA LEU A 258 45.67 -17.75 10.93
C LEU A 258 46.71 -18.62 11.62
N ALA A 259 47.17 -18.18 12.80
CA ALA A 259 48.04 -18.99 13.66
C ALA A 259 47.21 -20.07 14.39
N PRO A 260 47.79 -21.25 14.71
CA PRO A 260 47.10 -22.32 15.44
C PRO A 260 46.58 -21.90 16.83
N ASP A 261 47.19 -20.87 17.42
CA ASP A 261 46.90 -20.29 18.72
C ASP A 261 46.21 -18.91 18.64
N ALA A 262 45.65 -18.55 17.48
CA ALA A 262 44.93 -17.30 17.29
C ALA A 262 43.88 -17.10 18.40
N SER A 263 43.60 -15.85 18.77
CA SER A 263 42.53 -15.49 19.70
C SER A 263 41.14 -15.55 19.05
N ASP A 264 40.08 -15.57 19.85
CA ASP A 264 38.69 -15.54 19.36
C ASP A 264 38.41 -14.31 18.50
N GLN A 265 38.95 -13.15 18.91
CA GLN A 265 38.82 -11.89 18.16
C GLN A 265 39.55 -11.94 16.82
N GLU A 266 40.72 -12.58 16.75
CA GLU A 266 41.46 -12.75 15.49
C GLU A 266 40.75 -13.68 14.53
N VAL A 267 40.18 -14.78 15.04
CA VAL A 267 39.37 -15.70 14.22
C VAL A 267 38.11 -15.01 13.68
N LEU A 268 37.41 -14.24 14.52
CA LEU A 268 36.24 -13.46 14.11
C LEU A 268 36.60 -12.41 13.05
N ALA A 269 37.64 -11.60 13.30
CA ALA A 269 38.07 -10.55 12.38
C ALA A 269 38.50 -11.12 11.01
N HIS A 270 39.22 -12.24 11.02
CA HIS A 270 39.67 -12.92 9.80
C HIS A 270 38.50 -13.45 8.96
N LEU A 271 37.58 -14.18 9.58
CA LEU A 271 36.44 -14.75 8.86
C LEU A 271 35.44 -13.69 8.42
N ALA A 272 35.22 -12.63 9.21
CA ALA A 272 34.39 -11.49 8.82
C ALA A 272 34.97 -10.77 7.59
N ALA A 273 36.29 -10.54 7.56
CA ALA A 273 36.96 -9.94 6.41
C ALA A 273 36.82 -10.82 5.16
N LEU A 274 37.03 -12.14 5.29
CA LEU A 274 36.92 -13.07 4.18
C LEU A 274 35.47 -13.17 3.64
N PHE A 275 34.48 -13.19 4.53
CA PHE A 275 33.08 -13.22 4.11
C PHE A 275 32.63 -11.92 3.44
N ALA A 276 33.08 -10.76 3.93
CA ALA A 276 32.84 -9.48 3.29
C ALA A 276 33.43 -9.42 1.85
N ARG A 277 34.65 -9.93 1.67
CA ARG A 277 35.27 -10.05 0.34
C ARG A 277 34.48 -11.00 -0.57
N TYR A 278 34.05 -12.14 -0.05
CA TYR A 278 33.21 -13.08 -0.78
C TYR A 278 31.89 -12.44 -1.24
N LEU A 279 31.20 -11.71 -0.36
CA LEU A 279 29.97 -10.98 -0.71
C LEU A 279 30.21 -9.86 -1.73
N SER A 280 31.34 -9.14 -1.63
CA SER A 280 31.72 -8.13 -2.63
C SER A 280 31.92 -8.75 -4.01
N ALA A 281 32.65 -9.87 -4.08
CA ALA A 281 32.88 -10.59 -5.33
C ALA A 281 31.58 -11.16 -5.93
N LEU A 282 30.64 -11.59 -5.07
CA LEU A 282 29.38 -12.19 -5.49
C LEU A 282 28.31 -11.16 -5.90
N SER A 283 28.29 -9.99 -5.26
CA SER A 283 27.34 -8.91 -5.56
C SER A 283 27.83 -7.94 -6.64
N GLY A 284 29.14 -7.92 -6.95
CA GLY A 284 29.76 -6.94 -7.82
C GLY A 284 29.88 -5.54 -7.19
N LYS A 285 29.55 -5.39 -5.89
CA LYS A 285 29.66 -4.13 -5.15
C LYS A 285 31.01 -4.06 -4.46
N ARG A 286 31.72 -2.93 -4.63
CA ARG A 286 33.06 -2.74 -4.06
C ARG A 286 33.06 -2.59 -2.54
N GLU A 287 32.11 -1.84 -1.99
CA GLU A 287 32.05 -1.50 -0.57
C GLU A 287 30.93 -2.29 0.12
N ILE A 288 31.25 -2.84 1.29
CA ILE A 288 30.34 -3.60 2.17
C ILE A 288 30.29 -2.90 3.52
N ASP A 289 29.07 -2.72 4.03
CA ASP A 289 28.83 -2.12 5.34
C ASP A 289 28.80 -3.23 6.40
N LEU A 290 29.78 -3.23 7.31
CA LEU A 290 29.86 -4.16 8.43
C LEU A 290 29.26 -3.53 9.69
N LEU A 291 28.36 -4.25 10.34
CA LEU A 291 27.89 -3.90 11.68
C LEU A 291 28.45 -4.88 12.72
N ILE A 292 29.24 -4.35 13.65
CA ILE A 292 29.97 -5.14 14.66
C ILE A 292 29.55 -4.68 16.06
N PRO A 293 29.11 -5.58 16.96
CA PRO A 293 28.82 -5.23 18.35
C PRO A 293 30.10 -4.91 19.13
N SER A 294 30.07 -3.87 19.96
CA SER A 294 31.17 -3.48 20.85
C SER A 294 30.93 -4.02 22.26
N GLY A 295 31.86 -4.82 22.77
CA GLY A 295 31.79 -5.38 24.13
C GLY A 295 32.66 -6.61 24.33
N PRO A 296 33.06 -6.94 25.58
CA PRO A 296 34.17 -7.86 25.82
C PRO A 296 33.90 -9.35 25.52
N THR A 297 32.64 -9.79 25.35
CA THR A 297 32.32 -11.22 25.08
C THR A 297 30.86 -11.57 24.77
N ALA A 298 29.88 -10.68 24.93
CA ALA A 298 28.52 -11.14 25.24
C ALA A 298 27.44 -10.48 24.39
N GLN A 299 26.87 -11.25 23.48
CA GLN A 299 25.48 -11.70 23.65
C GLN A 299 25.38 -13.08 23.02
N LEU A 300 25.11 -14.09 23.85
CA LEU A 300 24.85 -15.43 23.37
C LEU A 300 23.75 -15.40 22.30
N GLY A 301 24.10 -15.77 21.09
CA GLY A 301 23.30 -16.73 20.34
C GLY A 301 22.29 -16.20 19.34
N ASP A 302 22.30 -14.91 18.98
CA ASP A 302 21.54 -14.39 17.84
C ASP A 302 21.85 -12.93 17.50
N PRO A 303 21.94 -12.52 16.22
CA PRO A 303 21.96 -11.10 15.85
C PRO A 303 20.62 -10.47 16.28
N PRO A 304 20.60 -9.33 16.98
CA PRO A 304 19.35 -8.75 17.44
C PRO A 304 18.50 -8.33 16.22
N SER A 305 17.18 -8.47 16.33
CA SER A 305 16.26 -7.96 15.31
C SER A 305 16.28 -6.45 15.25
N SER A 306 16.75 -5.76 16.31
CA SER A 306 16.94 -4.31 16.45
C SER A 306 18.34 -3.92 16.91
N VAL A 307 18.93 -2.87 16.35
CA VAL A 307 20.11 -2.20 16.95
C VAL A 307 19.63 -1.29 18.09
N ALA A 308 18.88 -1.83 19.04
CA ALA A 308 18.46 -1.11 20.22
C ALA A 308 19.50 -1.26 21.34
N GLY A 309 20.60 -0.54 21.16
CA GLY A 309 21.67 -0.40 22.15
C GLY A 309 22.84 0.29 21.48
N GLY A 310 23.26 1.45 22.01
CA GLY A 310 24.26 2.34 21.43
C GLY A 310 25.70 1.81 21.34
N ASP A 311 25.88 0.50 21.21
CA ASP A 311 27.16 -0.20 21.25
C ASP A 311 27.45 -0.98 19.95
N ALA A 312 26.80 -0.70 18.81
CA ALA A 312 27.20 -1.28 17.52
C ALA A 312 28.05 -0.29 16.71
N VAL A 313 29.18 -0.74 16.17
CA VAL A 313 30.06 0.07 15.34
C VAL A 313 29.80 -0.25 13.87
N PHE A 314 29.54 0.81 13.10
CA PHE A 314 29.42 0.74 11.65
C PHE A 314 30.78 0.92 10.98
N LEU A 315 31.19 -0.03 10.15
CA LEU A 315 32.46 -0.04 9.46
C LEU A 315 32.27 -0.31 7.96
N ILE A 316 32.68 0.64 7.12
CA ILE A 316 32.68 0.46 5.67
C ILE A 316 33.98 -0.24 5.27
N VAL A 317 33.88 -1.37 4.57
CA VAL A 317 35.02 -2.16 4.12
C VAL A 317 35.04 -2.24 2.59
N ASP A 318 36.22 -2.02 2.00
CA ASP A 318 36.47 -2.31 0.58
C ASP A 318 36.70 -3.81 0.41
N GLY A 319 35.70 -4.52 -0.13
CA GLY A 319 35.76 -5.97 -0.33
C GLY A 319 36.70 -6.42 -1.45
N GLN A 320 37.28 -5.49 -2.21
CA GLN A 320 38.35 -5.78 -3.18
C GLN A 320 39.76 -5.68 -2.54
N ALA A 321 39.87 -5.13 -1.32
CA ALA A 321 41.14 -5.11 -0.60
C ALA A 321 41.55 -6.52 -0.12
N PRO A 322 42.85 -6.82 -0.03
CA PRO A 322 43.33 -8.08 0.53
C PRO A 322 42.91 -8.23 2.00
N ALA A 323 42.66 -9.46 2.47
CA ALA A 323 42.18 -9.70 3.84
C ALA A 323 43.15 -9.14 4.88
N GLU A 324 44.45 -9.17 4.60
CA GLU A 324 45.53 -8.63 5.42
C GLU A 324 45.41 -7.12 5.66
N ALA A 325 44.71 -6.38 4.78
CA ALA A 325 44.43 -4.96 4.95
C ALA A 325 43.14 -4.69 5.75
N ILE A 326 42.16 -5.60 5.67
CA ILE A 326 40.84 -5.45 6.32
C ILE A 326 40.89 -5.91 7.79
N VAL A 327 41.54 -7.03 8.07
CA VAL A 327 41.59 -7.67 9.40
C VAL A 327 42.09 -6.74 10.51
N PRO A 328 43.16 -5.94 10.33
CA PRO A 328 43.62 -5.02 11.37
C PRO A 328 42.58 -3.96 11.74
N VAL A 329 41.74 -3.53 10.79
CA VAL A 329 40.69 -2.51 11.00
C VAL A 329 39.56 -3.10 11.85
N ILE A 330 39.10 -4.30 11.52
CA ILE A 330 38.08 -5.01 12.31
C ILE A 330 38.60 -5.29 13.73
N ARG A 331 39.86 -5.71 13.86
CA ARG A 331 40.48 -5.95 15.17
C ARG A 331 40.60 -4.69 16.02
N ASP A 332 40.94 -3.55 15.42
CA ASP A 332 41.00 -2.27 16.13
C ASP A 332 39.61 -1.87 16.67
N VAL A 333 38.55 -2.09 15.88
CA VAL A 333 37.16 -1.88 16.34
C VAL A 333 36.80 -2.82 17.51
N LEU A 334 37.15 -4.11 17.42
CA LEU A 334 36.91 -5.09 18.49
C LEU A 334 37.74 -4.81 19.76
N ALA A 335 38.94 -4.22 19.62
CA ALA A 335 39.84 -3.92 20.72
C ALA A 335 39.53 -2.58 21.43
N ARG A 336 38.92 -1.62 20.74
CA ARG A 336 38.51 -0.32 21.29
C ARG A 336 37.32 -0.48 22.24
N THR A 337 37.64 -0.89 23.47
CA THR A 337 36.69 -0.96 24.56
C THR A 337 36.36 0.44 25.10
N SER A 338 35.09 0.83 24.99
CA SER A 338 34.33 1.59 26.00
C SER A 338 34.50 3.13 26.18
N LYS A 339 35.33 3.90 25.46
CA LYS A 339 35.45 5.35 25.78
C LYS A 339 35.53 6.41 24.66
N ALA A 340 35.39 6.05 23.40
CA ALA A 340 35.29 7.07 22.34
C ALA A 340 33.83 7.23 21.92
N SER A 341 33.20 8.36 22.30
CA SER A 341 31.99 8.86 21.66
C SER A 341 32.30 9.09 20.17
N MET A 342 32.12 8.06 19.37
CA MET A 342 32.13 8.17 17.91
C MET A 342 30.81 8.84 17.53
N SER A 343 30.90 9.98 16.84
CA SER A 343 29.73 10.58 16.21
C SER A 343 29.01 9.50 15.39
N PRO A 344 27.69 9.31 15.55
CA PRO A 344 26.96 8.41 14.68
C PRO A 344 27.18 8.91 13.25
N CYS A 345 27.92 8.15 12.44
CA CYS A 345 27.88 8.34 11.01
C CYS A 345 26.42 8.15 10.63
N ARG A 346 25.76 9.23 10.21
CA ARG A 346 24.45 9.16 9.57
C ARG A 346 24.56 8.11 8.46
N ALA A 347 23.70 7.10 8.49
CA ALA A 347 23.56 6.15 7.40
C ALA A 347 23.32 6.93 6.11
N GLY A 348 24.39 7.11 5.34
CA GLY A 348 24.40 7.90 4.14
C GLY A 348 24.41 6.97 2.95
N ARG A 349 23.37 7.10 2.11
CA ARG A 349 23.18 6.50 0.77
C ARG A 349 22.73 5.04 0.76
N ALA A 350 21.52 4.83 0.25
CA ALA A 350 20.81 3.55 0.10
C ALA A 350 21.37 2.62 -1.00
N GLU A 351 22.70 2.42 -1.12
CA GLU A 351 23.31 1.67 -2.24
C GLU A 351 24.34 0.55 -1.91
N ARG A 352 24.64 0.20 -0.64
CA ARG A 352 25.70 -0.78 -0.24
C ARG A 352 25.24 -1.98 0.61
N PRO A 353 25.62 -3.23 0.29
CA PRO A 353 25.20 -4.41 1.07
C PRO A 353 25.64 -4.33 2.54
N ILE A 354 24.75 -4.72 3.46
CA ILE A 354 24.99 -4.69 4.90
C ILE A 354 25.21 -6.13 5.43
N LEU A 355 26.26 -6.34 6.21
CA LEU A 355 26.57 -7.61 6.87
C LEU A 355 26.70 -7.41 8.39
N PHE A 356 25.87 -8.11 9.15
CA PHE A 356 25.97 -8.17 10.61
C PHE A 356 26.97 -9.24 11.02
N VAL A 357 27.88 -8.93 11.95
CA VAL A 357 28.92 -9.86 12.40
C VAL A 357 28.83 -10.05 13.91
N ASN A 358 28.84 -11.30 14.41
CA ASN A 358 28.79 -11.58 15.85
C ASN A 358 29.61 -12.81 16.28
N TRP A 359 29.85 -12.96 17.59
CA TRP A 359 30.45 -14.15 18.19
C TRP A 359 29.38 -15.13 18.73
N LEU A 360 29.50 -16.42 18.39
CA LEU A 360 28.68 -17.50 18.91
C LEU A 360 29.33 -18.06 20.18
N SER A 361 28.76 -17.78 21.35
CA SER A 361 29.15 -18.47 22.58
C SER A 361 28.43 -19.82 22.72
N ASP A 362 29.09 -20.78 23.37
CA ASP A 362 28.50 -22.07 23.69
C ASP A 362 27.46 -21.91 24.82
N LEU A 363 26.21 -22.35 24.58
CA LEU A 363 25.16 -22.31 25.60
C LEU A 363 25.56 -23.10 26.85
N ALA A 364 26.40 -24.14 26.73
CA ALA A 364 26.86 -24.93 27.86
C ALA A 364 27.73 -24.13 28.85
N ASP A 365 28.34 -23.04 28.42
CA ASP A 365 29.09 -22.15 29.31
C ASP A 365 28.16 -21.31 30.20
N SER A 366 26.96 -21.01 29.70
CA SER A 366 25.97 -20.16 30.37
C SER A 366 24.95 -20.99 31.16
N LEU A 367 24.42 -22.09 30.60
CA LEU A 367 23.48 -22.98 31.27
C LEU A 367 24.19 -24.25 31.73
N ARG A 368 24.78 -24.21 32.93
CA ARG A 368 25.43 -25.38 33.54
C ARG A 368 24.43 -26.18 34.35
N MET A 369 24.16 -27.41 33.92
CA MET A 369 23.26 -28.34 34.61
C MET A 369 24.03 -29.61 35.02
N PRO A 370 24.19 -29.89 36.32
CA PRO A 370 24.90 -31.09 36.76
C PRO A 370 24.26 -32.38 36.19
N GLY A 371 25.07 -33.23 35.54
CA GLY A 371 24.61 -34.49 34.98
C GLY A 371 23.82 -34.40 33.67
N VAL A 372 23.65 -33.20 33.11
CA VAL A 372 22.91 -32.95 31.87
C VAL A 372 23.81 -32.20 30.89
N SER A 373 23.99 -32.73 29.69
CA SER A 373 24.69 -32.02 28.62
C SER A 373 23.72 -31.07 27.92
N VAL A 374 24.12 -29.80 27.79
CA VAL A 374 23.34 -28.78 27.11
C VAL A 374 23.93 -28.54 25.73
N GLU A 375 23.13 -28.72 24.69
CA GLU A 375 23.49 -28.45 23.30
C GLU A 375 22.55 -27.38 22.71
N ARG A 376 23.11 -26.39 22.01
CA ARG A 376 22.32 -25.35 21.34
C ARG A 376 21.47 -25.96 20.25
N LEU A 377 20.19 -25.59 20.21
CA LEU A 377 19.26 -25.94 19.15
C LEU A 377 19.01 -24.68 18.29
N PRO A 378 19.67 -24.54 17.13
CA PRO A 378 19.45 -23.42 16.26
C PRO A 378 18.07 -23.57 15.59
N LEU A 379 17.18 -22.63 15.84
CA LEU A 379 15.83 -22.64 15.28
C LEU A 379 15.68 -21.55 14.20
N PRO A 380 14.93 -21.82 13.12
CA PRO A 380 14.40 -20.74 12.33
C PRO A 380 13.51 -19.85 13.20
N THR A 381 13.32 -18.59 12.81
CA THR A 381 12.58 -17.64 13.65
C THR A 381 11.58 -16.83 12.83
N LEU A 382 10.39 -16.60 13.41
CA LEU A 382 9.37 -15.70 12.86
C LEU A 382 9.69 -14.23 13.10
N GLU A 383 10.53 -13.97 14.10
CA GLU A 383 11.07 -12.64 14.34
C GLU A 383 11.88 -12.14 13.14
N THR A 384 11.58 -10.93 12.69
CA THR A 384 12.26 -10.20 11.63
C THR A 384 13.78 -10.11 11.84
N ARG A 385 14.59 -10.49 10.82
CA ARG A 385 16.06 -10.47 10.89
C ARG A 385 16.69 -9.72 9.71
N PRO A 386 17.91 -9.18 9.89
CA PRO A 386 18.66 -8.58 8.78
C PRO A 386 18.92 -9.61 7.67
N ASP A 387 19.11 -9.13 6.45
CA ASP A 387 19.24 -9.98 5.27
C ASP A 387 20.39 -10.98 5.39
N LEU A 388 21.56 -10.56 5.88
CA LEU A 388 22.68 -11.45 6.20
C LEU A 388 23.28 -11.11 7.56
N ALA A 389 23.40 -12.13 8.40
CA ALA A 389 24.20 -12.08 9.61
C ALA A 389 25.12 -13.29 9.72
N PHE A 390 26.39 -13.03 9.99
CA PHE A 390 27.46 -14.01 10.02
C PHE A 390 28.04 -14.09 11.43
N ALA A 391 28.00 -15.27 12.02
CA ALA A 391 28.43 -15.49 13.38
C ALA A 391 29.52 -16.57 13.45
N VAL A 392 30.51 -16.36 14.31
CA VAL A 392 31.69 -17.24 14.45
C VAL A 392 31.86 -17.64 15.91
N GLY A 393 32.19 -18.89 16.20
CA GLY A 393 32.48 -19.36 17.54
C GLY A 393 33.52 -20.47 17.55
N ARG A 394 33.77 -21.06 18.72
CA ARG A 394 34.62 -22.24 18.89
C ARG A 394 33.84 -23.41 19.47
N SER A 395 34.07 -24.59 18.92
CA SER A 395 33.55 -25.83 19.51
C SER A 395 34.46 -26.31 20.65
N LYS A 396 33.92 -27.19 21.50
CA LYS A 396 34.68 -27.87 22.58
C LYS A 396 35.90 -28.64 22.08
N GLN A 397 35.97 -28.97 20.79
CA GLN A 397 37.09 -29.68 20.15
C GLN A 397 38.13 -28.73 19.54
N GLY A 398 37.98 -27.41 19.71
CA GLY A 398 38.90 -26.40 19.15
C GLY A 398 38.65 -26.06 17.68
N ASN A 399 37.61 -26.62 17.05
CA ASN A 399 37.21 -26.26 15.69
C ASN A 399 36.45 -24.93 15.68
N VAL A 400 36.47 -24.22 14.56
CA VAL A 400 35.74 -22.97 14.37
C VAL A 400 34.32 -23.29 13.93
N ALA A 401 33.32 -22.85 14.70
CA ALA A 401 31.92 -22.92 14.32
C ALA A 401 31.55 -21.65 13.55
N VAL A 402 30.83 -21.79 12.43
CA VAL A 402 30.33 -20.68 11.64
C VAL A 402 28.83 -20.85 11.46
N GLU A 403 28.07 -19.78 11.67
CA GLU A 403 26.63 -19.71 11.44
C GLU A 403 26.29 -18.53 10.53
N LEU A 404 25.48 -18.80 9.51
CA LEU A 404 24.88 -17.80 8.64
C LEU A 404 23.38 -17.75 8.94
N VAL A 405 22.88 -16.57 9.29
CA VAL A 405 21.45 -16.28 9.40
C VAL A 405 21.03 -15.47 8.19
N THR A 406 19.98 -15.91 7.52
CA THR A 406 19.40 -15.20 6.38
C THR A 406 18.03 -14.64 6.76
N GLY A 407 17.80 -13.35 6.49
CA GLY A 407 16.51 -12.70 6.72
C GLY A 407 15.38 -13.31 5.88
N GLN A 408 14.13 -12.97 6.23
CA GLN A 408 12.92 -13.49 5.60
C GLN A 408 12.79 -13.14 4.11
N GLY A 409 13.45 -12.07 3.66
CA GLY A 409 13.48 -11.63 2.26
C GLY A 409 14.37 -12.49 1.34
N LEU A 410 15.24 -13.33 1.90
CA LEU A 410 16.10 -14.23 1.13
C LEU A 410 15.44 -15.60 0.94
N SER A 411 15.77 -16.24 -0.19
CA SER A 411 15.29 -17.59 -0.46
C SER A 411 15.88 -18.58 0.57
N PRO A 412 15.08 -19.48 1.15
CA PRO A 412 15.56 -20.44 2.15
C PRO A 412 16.60 -21.43 1.58
N LEU A 413 16.70 -21.52 0.25
CA LEU A 413 17.68 -22.34 -0.46
C LEU A 413 19.07 -21.69 -0.52
N ILE A 414 19.16 -20.40 -0.23
CA ILE A 414 20.37 -19.61 -0.49
C ILE A 414 21.35 -19.66 0.66
N GLY A 415 20.87 -19.72 1.90
CA GLY A 415 21.75 -19.83 3.07
C GLY A 415 22.72 -21.02 3.02
N PRO A 416 22.26 -22.26 2.76
CA PRO A 416 23.13 -23.42 2.61
C PRO A 416 24.10 -23.27 1.44
N VAL A 417 23.62 -22.78 0.29
CA VAL A 417 24.42 -22.61 -0.92
C VAL A 417 25.50 -21.54 -0.73
N LEU A 418 25.18 -20.40 -0.12
CA LEU A 418 26.15 -19.35 0.21
C LEU A 418 27.21 -19.85 1.17
N LEU A 419 26.81 -20.57 2.22
CA LEU A 419 27.76 -21.12 3.18
C LEU A 419 28.66 -22.16 2.51
N GLU A 420 28.12 -23.09 1.73
CA GLU A 420 28.90 -24.10 1.00
C GLU A 420 29.87 -23.45 -0.01
N ARG A 421 29.40 -22.47 -0.78
CA ARG A 421 30.22 -21.78 -1.79
C ARG A 421 31.28 -20.89 -1.16
N PHE A 422 30.99 -20.26 -0.03
CA PHE A 422 32.00 -19.57 0.75
C PHE A 422 33.09 -20.54 1.22
N LEU A 423 32.72 -21.72 1.73
CA LEU A 423 33.70 -22.75 2.12
C LEU A 423 34.53 -23.27 0.94
N ALA A 424 33.93 -23.41 -0.25
CA ALA A 424 34.66 -23.75 -1.47
C ALA A 424 35.63 -22.63 -1.89
N TRP A 425 35.18 -21.37 -1.83
CA TRP A 425 35.98 -20.18 -2.11
C TRP A 425 37.17 -20.04 -1.14
N LEU A 426 37.00 -20.40 0.13
CA LEU A 426 38.11 -20.44 1.10
C LEU A 426 39.22 -21.43 0.71
N LYS A 427 38.89 -22.51 -0.02
CA LYS A 427 39.85 -23.54 -0.46
C LYS A 427 40.43 -23.25 -1.85
N GLU A 428 39.61 -22.76 -2.77
CA GLU A 428 39.92 -22.67 -4.21
C GLU A 428 40.16 -21.23 -4.71
N GLY A 429 39.87 -20.22 -3.88
CA GLY A 429 39.98 -18.80 -4.24
C GLY A 429 38.89 -18.32 -5.21
N GLU A 430 39.14 -17.21 -5.91
CA GLU A 430 38.18 -16.55 -6.83
C GLU A 430 37.70 -17.42 -8.00
N VAL A 431 38.38 -18.55 -8.27
CA VAL A 431 38.02 -19.51 -9.33
C VAL A 431 36.68 -20.20 -9.06
N ALA A 432 36.20 -20.21 -7.82
CA ALA A 432 34.96 -20.88 -7.41
C ALA A 432 33.65 -20.06 -7.63
N LEU A 433 33.72 -18.84 -8.19
CA LEU A 433 32.55 -17.97 -8.40
C LEU A 433 31.78 -18.30 -9.70
N PRO A 434 30.43 -18.25 -9.73
CA PRO A 434 29.66 -18.50 -10.95
C PRO A 434 29.82 -17.34 -11.93
N GLY A 435 30.27 -17.63 -13.17
CA GLY A 435 30.35 -16.65 -14.27
C GLY A 435 31.76 -16.25 -14.70
N ALA A 436 32.81 -16.67 -14.00
CA ALA A 436 34.19 -16.44 -14.42
C ALA A 436 34.69 -17.54 -15.36
N SER A 437 34.13 -17.64 -16.58
CA SER A 437 34.85 -18.29 -17.68
C SER A 437 34.59 -17.60 -19.01
N SER A 438 35.69 -17.41 -19.72
CA SER A 438 35.92 -16.44 -20.78
C SER A 438 35.06 -16.65 -22.03
N ALA A 439 34.77 -15.54 -22.70
CA ALA A 439 34.20 -15.45 -24.03
C ALA A 439 34.81 -16.47 -25.01
N ILE A 440 33.95 -17.29 -25.64
CA ILE A 440 34.20 -17.90 -26.95
C ILE A 440 32.91 -17.78 -27.78
N ALA A 441 33.09 -17.29 -29.00
CA ALA A 441 32.07 -16.87 -29.94
C ALA A 441 31.52 -18.02 -30.81
N VAL A 442 30.31 -17.80 -31.36
CA VAL A 442 29.69 -18.44 -32.56
C VAL A 442 29.27 -19.91 -32.34
N ASP A 443 28.06 -20.40 -32.61
CA ASP A 443 27.16 -20.22 -33.76
C ASP A 443 25.69 -20.62 -33.40
N LYS A 444 24.69 -20.06 -34.08
CA LYS A 444 23.34 -20.70 -34.24
C LYS A 444 23.41 -21.66 -35.45
N PRO A 445 22.44 -22.57 -35.73
CA PRO A 445 21.31 -23.10 -34.95
C PRO A 445 21.22 -24.66 -34.97
N HIS A 446 20.31 -25.29 -34.21
CA HIS A 446 19.27 -26.22 -34.72
C HIS A 446 18.36 -26.78 -33.60
N ARG A 447 17.08 -26.93 -33.97
CA ARG A 447 15.89 -27.30 -33.18
C ARG A 447 16.02 -28.60 -32.37
N GLY A 448 15.31 -28.63 -31.23
CA GLY A 448 14.49 -29.78 -30.84
C GLY A 448 14.35 -30.01 -29.33
N GLY A 449 13.24 -29.51 -28.73
CA GLY A 449 12.64 -30.06 -27.50
C GLY A 449 12.42 -29.08 -26.35
N GLU A 450 11.22 -28.49 -26.27
CA GLU A 450 10.61 -27.87 -25.05
C GLU A 450 10.54 -28.92 -23.91
N VAL A 451 10.59 -28.57 -22.61
CA VAL A 451 9.62 -27.77 -21.79
C VAL A 451 10.37 -27.17 -20.56
N ALA A 452 10.58 -25.84 -20.44
CA ALA A 452 9.82 -24.74 -19.74
C ALA A 452 9.81 -24.82 -18.18
N ALA A 453 10.30 -23.90 -17.31
CA ALA A 453 10.77 -22.49 -17.27
C ALA A 453 9.70 -21.36 -17.17
N GLU A 454 9.27 -21.01 -15.94
CA GLU A 454 8.48 -19.81 -15.60
C GLU A 454 8.78 -19.35 -14.14
N GLU A 455 9.48 -18.22 -13.92
CA GLU A 455 9.46 -17.42 -12.66
C GLU A 455 10.27 -16.08 -12.64
N PRO A 456 11.09 -15.66 -13.63
CA PRO A 456 11.70 -14.32 -13.67
C PRO A 456 10.76 -13.18 -14.10
N ALA A 457 9.46 -13.43 -14.25
CA ALA A 457 8.52 -12.48 -14.83
C ALA A 457 7.95 -11.47 -13.83
N THR A 458 7.80 -11.83 -12.55
CA THR A 458 6.96 -11.09 -11.59
C THR A 458 7.64 -9.86 -10.98
N ASP A 459 8.94 -9.89 -10.67
CA ASP A 459 9.67 -8.72 -10.14
C ASP A 459 9.82 -7.60 -11.18
N ALA A 460 10.01 -7.98 -12.44
CA ALA A 460 10.00 -7.02 -13.55
C ALA A 460 8.62 -6.36 -13.70
N VAL A 461 7.54 -7.12 -13.47
CA VAL A 461 6.18 -6.59 -13.50
C VAL A 461 5.93 -5.61 -12.34
N ALA A 462 6.38 -5.92 -11.12
CA ALA A 462 6.25 -5.02 -9.97
C ALA A 462 6.97 -3.68 -10.18
N ALA A 463 8.17 -3.70 -10.76
CA ALA A 463 8.91 -2.48 -11.09
C ALA A 463 8.19 -1.61 -12.13
N LEU A 464 7.55 -2.24 -13.12
CA LEU A 464 6.76 -1.55 -14.14
C LEU A 464 5.48 -0.96 -13.55
N ILE A 465 4.77 -1.71 -12.70
CA ILE A 465 3.59 -1.22 -11.97
C ILE A 465 3.97 -0.03 -11.08
N LEU A 466 5.10 -0.12 -10.36
CA LEU A 466 5.56 0.96 -9.49
C LEU A 466 5.93 2.22 -10.27
N ALA A 467 6.57 2.06 -11.44
CA ALA A 467 6.90 3.19 -12.31
C ALA A 467 5.62 3.91 -12.79
N GLU A 468 4.59 3.15 -13.18
CA GLU A 468 3.29 3.72 -13.56
C GLU A 468 2.58 4.38 -12.37
N PHE A 469 2.64 3.79 -11.16
CA PHE A 469 2.08 4.40 -9.95
C PHE A 469 2.74 5.75 -9.64
N ARG A 470 4.08 5.80 -9.63
CA ARG A 470 4.85 7.03 -9.38
C ARG A 470 4.54 8.12 -10.38
N ALA A 471 4.47 7.75 -11.67
CA ALA A 471 4.18 8.68 -12.75
C ALA A 471 2.74 9.22 -12.68
N ALA A 472 1.77 8.36 -12.36
CA ALA A 472 0.36 8.74 -12.36
C ALA A 472 -0.05 9.52 -11.09
N LEU A 473 0.62 9.30 -9.96
CA LEU A 473 0.36 9.98 -8.69
C LEU A 473 1.24 11.22 -8.43
N ASP A 474 2.25 11.46 -9.27
CA ASP A 474 3.32 12.45 -9.04
C ASP A 474 4.00 12.27 -7.67
N ALA A 475 4.27 11.00 -7.32
CA ALA A 475 4.79 10.60 -6.01
C ALA A 475 6.09 9.79 -6.17
N PRO A 476 7.25 10.44 -6.42
CA PRO A 476 8.52 9.75 -6.70
C PRO A 476 9.04 8.92 -5.52
N GLU A 477 8.64 9.29 -4.30
CA GLU A 477 8.99 8.63 -3.03
C GLU A 477 8.23 7.30 -2.82
N LEU A 478 7.14 7.05 -3.57
CA LEU A 478 6.26 5.88 -3.40
C LEU A 478 7.06 4.58 -3.52
N GLY A 479 7.02 3.75 -2.48
CA GLY A 479 7.62 2.42 -2.43
C GLY A 479 6.76 1.33 -3.10
N PRO A 480 7.32 0.15 -3.37
CA PRO A 480 6.59 -0.97 -3.99
C PRO A 480 5.46 -1.54 -3.11
N ASP A 481 5.55 -1.37 -1.80
CA ASP A 481 4.56 -1.85 -0.81
C ASP A 481 3.61 -0.75 -0.33
N ASP A 482 3.83 0.50 -0.76
CA ASP A 482 2.97 1.62 -0.40
C ASP A 482 1.61 1.47 -1.07
N ASP A 483 0.56 1.79 -0.31
CA ASP A 483 -0.82 1.72 -0.75
C ASP A 483 -1.12 2.86 -1.74
N PHE A 484 -1.49 2.48 -2.96
CA PHE A 484 -1.86 3.40 -4.04
C PHE A 484 -2.89 4.47 -3.61
N PHE A 485 -3.88 4.09 -2.79
CA PHE A 485 -4.96 4.99 -2.36
C PHE A 485 -4.51 5.94 -1.24
N ASP A 486 -3.53 5.55 -0.43
CA ASP A 486 -2.97 6.42 0.62
C ASP A 486 -2.18 7.60 0.02
N HIS A 487 -1.70 7.45 -1.23
CA HIS A 487 -1.01 8.49 -1.99
C HIS A 487 -1.89 9.23 -3.01
N GLY A 488 -3.21 9.21 -2.81
CA GLY A 488 -4.16 9.97 -3.64
C GLY A 488 -4.59 9.25 -4.92
N GLY A 489 -4.37 7.95 -5.01
CA GLY A 489 -4.93 7.11 -6.06
C GLY A 489 -6.44 7.00 -5.99
N HIS A 490 -7.09 6.99 -7.15
CA HIS A 490 -8.54 6.78 -7.30
C HIS A 490 -8.82 5.96 -8.57
N SER A 491 -10.09 5.58 -8.77
CA SER A 491 -10.53 4.70 -9.87
C SER A 491 -10.07 5.18 -11.26
N LEU A 492 -10.06 6.49 -11.49
CA LEU A 492 -9.62 7.09 -12.76
C LEU A 492 -8.12 6.83 -13.03
N ILE A 493 -7.28 7.09 -12.04
CA ILE A 493 -5.82 6.86 -12.10
C ILE A 493 -5.55 5.35 -12.21
N ALA A 494 -6.33 4.51 -11.50
CA ALA A 494 -6.22 3.06 -11.59
C ALA A 494 -6.50 2.53 -13.01
N THR A 495 -7.56 2.99 -13.67
CA THR A 495 -7.85 2.64 -15.07
C THR A 495 -6.71 3.07 -16.00
N ARG A 496 -6.14 4.28 -15.77
CA ARG A 496 -4.96 4.76 -16.52
C ARG A 496 -3.79 3.80 -16.42
N ILE A 497 -3.46 3.40 -15.20
CA ILE A 497 -2.31 2.54 -14.94
C ILE A 497 -2.53 1.16 -15.56
N ILE A 498 -3.69 0.55 -15.33
CA ILE A 498 -4.01 -0.79 -15.85
C ILE A 498 -3.94 -0.81 -17.38
N GLY A 499 -4.49 0.20 -18.05
CA GLY A 499 -4.43 0.29 -19.50
C GLY A 499 -3.00 0.48 -20.02
N ARG A 500 -2.18 1.33 -19.40
CA ARG A 500 -0.77 1.52 -19.80
C ARG A 500 0.06 0.26 -19.57
N LEU A 501 -0.17 -0.43 -18.45
CA LEU A 501 0.46 -1.71 -18.16
C LEU A 501 0.11 -2.75 -19.22
N LEU A 502 -1.14 -2.80 -19.66
CA LEU A 502 -1.56 -3.72 -20.72
C LEU A 502 -0.94 -3.36 -22.08
N SER A 503 -0.99 -2.09 -22.49
CA SER A 503 -0.59 -1.66 -23.84
C SER A 503 0.92 -1.49 -24.03
N GLN A 504 1.62 -0.96 -23.02
CA GLN A 504 3.06 -0.66 -23.11
C GLN A 504 3.91 -1.82 -22.62
N HIS A 505 3.40 -2.62 -21.69
CA HIS A 505 4.16 -3.64 -20.98
C HIS A 505 3.59 -5.06 -21.13
N GLY A 506 2.43 -5.25 -21.76
CA GLY A 506 1.77 -6.56 -21.93
C GLY A 506 1.28 -7.17 -20.61
N ILE A 507 1.02 -6.33 -19.60
CA ILE A 507 0.65 -6.71 -18.24
C ILE A 507 -0.87 -6.50 -18.07
N GLY A 508 -1.63 -7.58 -18.11
CA GLY A 508 -3.06 -7.58 -17.84
C GLY A 508 -3.36 -7.70 -16.34
N LEU A 509 -4.15 -6.76 -15.82
CA LEU A 509 -4.61 -6.73 -14.43
C LEU A 509 -6.13 -6.63 -14.40
N HIS A 510 -6.79 -7.30 -13.45
CA HIS A 510 -8.20 -7.01 -13.22
C HIS A 510 -8.30 -5.73 -12.39
N PHE A 511 -9.29 -4.89 -12.70
CA PHE A 511 -9.53 -3.66 -11.95
C PHE A 511 -9.69 -3.90 -10.43
N ASN A 512 -10.34 -5.00 -10.05
CA ASN A 512 -10.54 -5.39 -8.65
C ASN A 512 -9.23 -5.72 -7.92
N ASP A 513 -8.20 -6.16 -8.65
CA ASP A 513 -6.92 -6.53 -8.05
C ASP A 513 -6.27 -5.29 -7.45
N LEU A 514 -6.40 -4.12 -8.07
CA LEU A 514 -5.81 -2.87 -7.58
C LEU A 514 -6.45 -2.41 -6.26
N PHE A 515 -7.73 -2.69 -6.02
CA PHE A 515 -8.38 -2.40 -4.71
C PHE A 515 -8.11 -3.46 -3.64
N SER A 516 -7.86 -4.69 -4.05
CA SER A 516 -7.62 -5.81 -3.11
C SER A 516 -6.13 -5.96 -2.76
N TYR A 517 -5.26 -5.48 -3.65
CA TYR A 517 -3.80 -5.56 -3.59
C TYR A 517 -3.23 -4.18 -4.00
N PRO A 518 -3.42 -3.15 -3.15
CA PRO A 518 -3.22 -1.75 -3.54
C PRO A 518 -1.76 -1.31 -3.67
N SER A 519 -0.79 -2.20 -3.43
CA SER A 519 0.63 -1.89 -3.65
C SER A 519 1.13 -2.47 -4.96
N ALA A 520 2.16 -1.85 -5.54
CA ALA A 520 2.74 -2.32 -6.80
C ALA A 520 3.26 -3.78 -6.70
N ALA A 521 3.83 -4.15 -5.56
CA ALA A 521 4.29 -5.51 -5.28
C ALA A 521 3.12 -6.51 -5.16
N ALA A 522 2.06 -6.15 -4.44
CA ALA A 522 0.90 -7.02 -4.27
C ALA A 522 0.12 -7.18 -5.59
N LEU A 523 0.02 -6.11 -6.38
CA LEU A 523 -0.65 -6.09 -7.67
C LEU A 523 0.12 -6.93 -8.73
N ALA A 524 1.45 -6.93 -8.67
CA ALA A 524 2.28 -7.77 -9.54
C ALA A 524 2.01 -9.27 -9.40
N LEU A 525 1.58 -9.72 -8.22
CA LEU A 525 1.19 -11.12 -7.98
C LEU A 525 -0.12 -11.52 -8.70
N LYS A 526 -0.92 -10.53 -9.13
CA LYS A 526 -2.18 -10.74 -9.87
C LYS A 526 -2.07 -10.44 -11.36
N ALA A 527 -0.95 -9.85 -11.76
CA ALA A 527 -0.65 -9.58 -13.14
C ALA A 527 -0.56 -10.86 -13.98
N ARG A 528 -1.24 -10.85 -15.11
CA ARG A 528 -1.08 -11.85 -16.16
C ARG A 528 -0.27 -11.23 -17.27
N ARG A 529 0.87 -11.83 -17.60
CA ARG A 529 1.56 -11.48 -18.84
C ARG A 529 0.82 -12.11 -20.01
N THR A 530 0.14 -11.28 -20.79
CA THR A 530 -0.29 -11.65 -22.13
C THR A 530 0.97 -11.58 -23.00
N GLY A 531 1.40 -12.72 -23.56
CA GLY A 531 2.59 -12.79 -24.41
C GLY A 531 2.58 -11.68 -25.46
N GLU A 532 3.75 -11.07 -25.70
CA GLU A 532 4.00 -9.86 -26.50
C GLU A 532 2.81 -9.48 -27.40
N VAL A 533 1.93 -8.62 -26.88
CA VAL A 533 1.19 -7.75 -27.77
C VAL A 533 2.27 -6.83 -28.32
N ALA A 534 2.73 -7.11 -29.53
CA ALA A 534 3.57 -6.18 -30.26
C ALA A 534 2.86 -4.82 -30.13
N PRO A 535 3.57 -3.75 -29.73
CA PRO A 535 2.95 -2.44 -29.72
C PRO A 535 2.38 -2.26 -31.12
N GLU A 536 1.06 -2.18 -31.25
CA GLU A 536 0.49 -1.49 -32.38
C GLU A 536 0.92 -0.05 -32.17
N THR A 537 2.16 0.24 -32.57
CA THR A 537 2.54 1.56 -32.97
C THR A 537 1.52 1.88 -34.05
N SER A 538 0.43 2.57 -33.70
CA SER A 538 -0.28 3.37 -34.67
C SER A 538 0.78 4.30 -35.21
N ARG A 539 1.34 3.86 -36.33
CA ARG A 539 2.38 4.56 -37.03
C ARG A 539 1.64 5.76 -37.56
N ALA A 540 1.80 6.89 -36.88
CA ALA A 540 1.20 8.16 -37.25
C ALA A 540 1.22 8.24 -38.78
N ALA A 541 0.03 8.13 -39.38
CA ALA A 541 -0.09 8.31 -40.81
C ALA A 541 0.48 9.71 -41.14
N PRO A 542 1.01 9.93 -42.35
CA PRO A 542 1.48 11.25 -42.75
C PRO A 542 0.41 12.28 -42.40
N ILE A 543 0.76 13.21 -41.51
CA ILE A 543 -0.15 14.23 -41.01
C ILE A 543 -0.57 15.06 -42.22
N GLU A 544 -1.82 14.91 -42.66
CA GLU A 544 -2.46 15.94 -43.48
C GLU A 544 -2.45 17.24 -42.67
N GLU A 545 -2.15 18.38 -43.29
CA GLU A 545 -2.00 19.65 -42.58
C GLU A 545 -3.29 20.06 -41.82
N ALA A 546 -4.46 19.51 -42.22
CA ALA A 546 -5.76 19.70 -41.57
C ALA A 546 -6.63 18.42 -41.65
N PRO A 547 -6.45 17.43 -40.76
CA PRO A 547 -7.20 16.18 -40.82
C PRO A 547 -8.69 16.40 -40.51
N SER A 548 -9.56 15.76 -41.30
CA SER A 548 -10.99 15.63 -41.06
C SER A 548 -11.31 14.22 -40.57
N ALA A 549 -12.22 14.10 -39.59
CA ALA A 549 -12.62 12.82 -39.03
C ALA A 549 -14.13 12.81 -38.68
N PRO A 550 -14.77 11.63 -38.62
CA PRO A 550 -16.11 11.53 -38.06
C PRO A 550 -16.13 11.91 -36.56
N LEU A 551 -17.33 12.10 -36.00
CA LEU A 551 -17.50 12.19 -34.55
C LEU A 551 -17.24 10.83 -33.89
N SER A 552 -16.69 10.83 -32.68
CA SER A 552 -16.72 9.64 -31.83
C SER A 552 -18.17 9.31 -31.42
N LEU A 553 -18.44 8.09 -30.94
CA LEU A 553 -19.75 7.70 -30.42
C LEU A 553 -20.24 8.65 -29.32
N ALA A 554 -19.35 9.04 -28.39
CA ALA A 554 -19.66 9.99 -27.34
C ALA A 554 -19.99 11.38 -27.91
N GLN A 555 -19.18 11.90 -28.83
CA GLN A 555 -19.46 13.17 -29.49
C GLN A 555 -20.76 13.14 -30.28
N ALA A 556 -21.06 12.04 -30.98
CA ALA A 556 -22.31 11.88 -31.73
C ALA A 556 -23.53 11.85 -30.80
N SER A 557 -23.45 11.15 -29.67
CA SER A 557 -24.48 11.12 -28.63
C SER A 557 -24.72 12.52 -28.04
N LEU A 558 -23.64 13.22 -27.65
CA LEU A 558 -23.70 14.61 -27.20
C LEU A 558 -24.29 15.52 -28.28
N TRP A 559 -23.92 15.33 -29.55
CA TRP A 559 -24.41 16.14 -30.66
C TRP A 559 -25.92 15.98 -30.88
N LYS A 560 -26.46 14.76 -30.75
CA LYS A 560 -27.91 14.51 -30.78
C LYS A 560 -28.62 15.28 -29.65
N ALA A 561 -28.08 15.22 -28.44
CA ALA A 561 -28.64 15.96 -27.30
C ALA A 561 -28.54 17.48 -27.52
N TYR A 562 -27.40 17.98 -27.99
CA TYR A 562 -27.17 19.39 -28.31
C TYR A 562 -28.16 19.90 -29.37
N ALA A 563 -28.41 19.12 -30.41
CA ALA A 563 -29.41 19.42 -31.43
C ALA A 563 -30.84 19.40 -30.86
N ALA A 564 -31.17 18.45 -29.98
CA ALA A 564 -32.48 18.36 -29.34
C ALA A 564 -32.80 19.58 -28.45
N PHE A 565 -31.78 20.17 -27.82
CA PHE A 565 -31.90 21.41 -27.04
C PHE A 565 -31.72 22.70 -27.87
N GLY A 566 -31.74 22.59 -29.20
CA GLY A 566 -31.69 23.75 -30.09
C GLY A 566 -30.35 24.46 -30.13
N PHE A 567 -29.27 23.75 -29.84
CA PHE A 567 -27.90 24.27 -29.84
C PHE A 567 -27.66 25.42 -28.82
N ASN A 568 -28.19 25.28 -27.62
CA ASN A 568 -28.08 26.26 -26.53
C ASN A 568 -26.85 26.03 -25.62
N GLU A 569 -26.63 26.92 -24.66
CA GLU A 569 -25.47 26.93 -23.74
C GLU A 569 -25.44 25.78 -22.72
N ILE A 570 -26.39 24.84 -22.76
CA ILE A 570 -26.51 23.80 -21.73
C ILE A 570 -25.31 22.85 -21.65
N PHE A 571 -24.57 22.73 -22.75
CA PHE A 571 -23.33 21.94 -22.84
C PHE A 571 -22.08 22.82 -22.76
N ASN A 572 -22.20 24.06 -22.31
CA ASN A 572 -21.04 24.84 -21.89
C ASN A 572 -20.54 24.35 -20.53
N LEU A 573 -19.22 24.39 -20.37
CA LEU A 573 -18.49 24.19 -19.13
C LEU A 573 -17.93 25.55 -18.68
N PRO A 574 -18.69 26.36 -17.92
CA PRO A 574 -18.30 27.72 -17.53
C PRO A 574 -17.43 27.73 -16.27
N PHE A 575 -16.23 27.15 -16.35
CA PHE A 575 -15.28 27.24 -15.24
C PHE A 575 -14.82 28.68 -15.02
N ALA A 576 -14.44 29.00 -13.79
CA ALA A 576 -13.78 30.26 -13.49
C ALA A 576 -12.70 30.09 -12.43
N LEU A 577 -11.56 30.74 -12.64
CA LEU A 577 -10.40 30.70 -11.75
C LEU A 577 -10.16 32.08 -11.16
N ASP A 578 -10.26 32.21 -9.83
CA ASP A 578 -9.89 33.39 -9.05
C ASP A 578 -8.41 33.29 -8.69
N PHE A 579 -7.57 34.17 -9.26
CA PHE A 579 -6.14 34.23 -8.96
C PHE A 579 -5.90 35.09 -7.71
N LEU A 580 -5.30 34.48 -6.69
CA LEU A 580 -5.06 35.11 -5.40
C LEU A 580 -3.88 36.09 -5.45
N GLU A 581 -2.92 35.84 -6.34
CA GLU A 581 -1.82 36.71 -6.70
C GLU A 581 -1.91 37.15 -8.18
N PRO A 582 -1.28 38.27 -8.57
CA PRO A 582 -1.27 38.71 -9.96
C PRO A 582 -0.66 37.67 -10.92
N VAL A 583 -1.36 37.40 -12.02
CA VAL A 583 -0.93 36.51 -13.10
C VAL A 583 -0.58 37.33 -14.35
N ASP A 584 0.50 36.95 -15.03
CA ASP A 584 0.85 37.54 -16.33
C ASP A 584 -0.02 36.89 -17.40
N GLU A 585 -1.07 37.61 -17.80
CA GLU A 585 -2.05 37.15 -18.79
C GLU A 585 -1.40 36.86 -20.15
N ALA A 586 -0.36 37.60 -20.54
CA ALA A 586 0.33 37.37 -21.81
C ALA A 586 1.17 36.09 -21.77
N LEU A 587 1.79 35.78 -20.64
CA LEU A 587 2.43 34.48 -20.40
C LEU A 587 1.41 33.36 -20.38
N TYR A 588 0.25 33.55 -19.75
CA TYR A 588 -0.83 32.57 -19.72
C TYR A 588 -1.36 32.27 -21.13
N GLY A 589 -1.59 33.30 -21.95
CA GLY A 589 -1.99 33.13 -23.34
C GLY A 589 -0.96 32.35 -24.18
N ARG A 590 0.34 32.61 -23.98
CA ARG A 590 1.40 31.83 -24.63
C ARG A 590 1.43 30.37 -24.16
N ALA A 591 1.31 30.14 -22.86
CA ALA A 591 1.26 28.81 -22.28
C ALA A 591 0.06 28.02 -22.82
N PHE A 592 -1.11 28.65 -22.95
CA PHE A 592 -2.29 28.01 -23.52
C PHE A 592 -2.15 27.73 -25.03
N THR A 593 -1.41 28.56 -25.77
CA THR A 593 -1.09 28.28 -27.18
C THR A 593 -0.25 27.01 -27.31
N ASP A 594 0.70 26.76 -26.38
CA ASP A 594 1.46 25.50 -26.35
C ASP A 594 0.54 24.27 -26.16
N ILE A 595 -0.54 24.41 -25.39
CA ILE A 595 -1.58 23.37 -25.21
C ILE A 595 -2.34 23.14 -26.52
N LEU A 596 -2.76 24.22 -27.21
CA LEU A 596 -3.47 24.12 -28.48
C LEU A 596 -2.62 23.48 -29.59
N GLU A 597 -1.31 23.72 -29.58
CA GLU A 597 -0.38 23.06 -30.49
C GLU A 597 -0.28 21.56 -30.19
N ARG A 598 -0.16 21.21 -28.90
CA ARG A 598 -0.04 19.82 -28.41
C ARG A 598 -1.31 18.99 -28.60
N HIS A 599 -2.49 19.59 -28.42
CA HIS A 599 -3.78 18.89 -28.46
C HIS A 599 -4.69 19.42 -29.58
N PRO A 600 -4.66 18.78 -30.77
CA PRO A 600 -5.44 19.24 -31.92
C PRO A 600 -6.96 19.22 -31.70
N GLY A 601 -7.46 18.38 -30.78
CA GLY A 601 -8.89 18.24 -30.50
C GLY A 601 -9.54 19.52 -29.95
N LEU A 602 -8.80 20.34 -29.20
CA LEU A 602 -9.28 21.63 -28.70
C LEU A 602 -9.51 22.66 -29.81
N ARG A 603 -8.77 22.53 -30.93
CA ARG A 603 -8.84 23.42 -32.09
C ARG A 603 -9.60 22.80 -33.26
N SER A 604 -10.58 21.93 -32.96
CA SER A 604 -11.47 21.34 -33.96
C SER A 604 -12.71 22.20 -34.18
N LEU A 605 -13.11 22.36 -35.45
CA LEU A 605 -14.42 22.85 -35.87
C LEU A 605 -15.32 21.67 -36.22
N PHE A 606 -16.63 21.85 -36.08
CA PHE A 606 -17.62 20.82 -36.34
C PHE A 606 -18.49 21.25 -37.52
N ARG A 607 -18.35 20.55 -38.65
CA ARG A 607 -18.96 20.95 -39.94
C ARG A 607 -19.82 19.84 -40.51
N GLN A 608 -20.96 20.22 -41.05
CA GLN A 608 -21.83 19.29 -41.76
C GLN A 608 -21.18 18.91 -43.10
N GLU A 609 -20.96 17.61 -43.33
CA GLU A 609 -20.47 17.07 -44.59
C GLU A 609 -21.37 15.91 -45.05
N GLY A 610 -22.12 16.11 -46.14
CA GLY A 610 -23.17 15.18 -46.54
C GLY A 610 -24.26 15.06 -45.47
N GLU A 611 -24.65 13.84 -45.12
CA GLU A 611 -25.64 13.56 -44.07
C GLU A 611 -25.03 13.51 -42.66
N GLY A 612 -23.70 13.56 -42.52
CA GLY A 612 -22.99 13.42 -41.24
C GLY A 612 -22.34 14.70 -40.74
N MET A 613 -22.07 14.75 -39.44
CA MET A 613 -21.24 15.78 -38.82
C MET A 613 -19.79 15.29 -38.75
N VAL A 614 -18.84 16.13 -39.16
CA VAL A 614 -17.40 15.83 -39.09
C VAL A 614 -16.69 16.85 -38.21
N GLN A 615 -15.62 16.41 -37.56
CA GLN A 615 -14.67 17.29 -36.88
C GLN A 615 -13.48 17.57 -37.80
N GLN A 616 -13.12 18.85 -37.91
CA GLN A 616 -12.02 19.33 -38.73
C GLN A 616 -11.05 20.11 -37.87
N VAL A 617 -9.81 19.63 -37.81
CA VAL A 617 -8.75 20.28 -37.04
C VAL A 617 -8.27 21.55 -37.75
N VAL A 618 -8.24 22.68 -37.03
CA VAL A 618 -7.67 23.95 -37.51
C VAL A 618 -6.14 23.89 -37.37
N PRO A 619 -5.34 24.07 -38.43
CA PRO A 619 -3.87 24.05 -38.33
C PRO A 619 -3.33 25.07 -37.30
N ALA A 620 -2.27 24.71 -36.58
CA ALA A 620 -1.69 25.58 -35.54
C ALA A 620 -1.27 26.97 -36.08
N ALA A 621 -0.75 27.02 -37.32
CA ALA A 621 -0.37 28.27 -37.98
C ALA A 621 -1.56 29.22 -38.23
N GLU A 622 -2.80 28.70 -38.23
CA GLU A 622 -4.03 29.46 -38.47
C GLU A 622 -4.71 29.91 -37.17
N LEU A 623 -4.23 29.51 -35.99
CA LEU A 623 -4.84 29.88 -34.70
C LEU A 623 -4.99 31.39 -34.51
N SER A 624 -4.10 32.19 -35.10
CA SER A 624 -4.15 33.66 -35.06
C SER A 624 -5.38 34.26 -35.78
N GLN A 625 -6.06 33.49 -36.63
CA GLN A 625 -7.28 33.91 -37.32
C GLN A 625 -8.52 33.84 -36.42
N TYR A 626 -8.43 33.13 -35.29
CA TYR A 626 -9.52 32.93 -34.34
C TYR A 626 -9.24 33.74 -33.07
N LYS A 627 -10.23 34.52 -32.62
CA LYS A 627 -10.14 35.20 -31.33
C LYS A 627 -10.68 34.26 -30.25
N TRP A 628 -9.77 33.73 -29.43
CA TRP A 628 -10.09 32.81 -28.34
C TRP A 628 -9.57 33.28 -26.97
N PHE A 629 -8.71 34.31 -26.95
CA PHE A 629 -8.09 34.88 -25.74
C PHE A 629 -8.38 36.37 -25.61
N TRP A 630 -8.86 36.80 -24.44
CA TRP A 630 -9.10 38.21 -24.10
C TRP A 630 -8.41 38.55 -22.77
N THR A 631 -7.66 39.64 -22.78
CA THR A 631 -7.03 40.20 -21.57
C THR A 631 -8.04 40.97 -20.72
N SER A 632 -7.69 41.22 -19.47
CA SER A 632 -8.49 42.06 -18.56
C SER A 632 -8.72 43.47 -19.12
N ALA A 633 -7.73 44.02 -19.84
CA ALA A 633 -7.84 45.31 -20.50
C ALA A 633 -8.88 45.33 -21.64
N GLU A 634 -9.11 44.19 -22.30
CA GLU A 634 -10.11 44.04 -23.37
C GLU A 634 -11.52 43.74 -22.83
N SER A 635 -11.63 43.41 -21.54
CA SER A 635 -12.84 42.83 -20.94
C SER A 635 -13.60 43.80 -20.04
N VAL A 636 -13.35 45.11 -20.20
CA VAL A 636 -14.01 46.15 -19.42
C VAL A 636 -15.53 46.11 -19.64
N GLY A 637 -16.29 45.91 -18.55
CA GLY A 637 -17.75 45.89 -18.56
C GLY A 637 -18.37 44.55 -18.97
N VAL A 638 -17.57 43.48 -19.05
CA VAL A 638 -18.04 42.11 -19.29
C VAL A 638 -18.12 41.37 -17.95
N ASP A 639 -19.25 40.70 -17.71
CA ASP A 639 -19.41 39.82 -16.55
C ASP A 639 -19.11 38.36 -16.91
N ARG A 640 -18.75 37.55 -15.91
CA ARG A 640 -18.61 36.10 -16.04
C ARG A 640 -19.90 35.45 -16.51
N ARG A 641 -21.06 35.95 -16.07
CA ARG A 641 -22.37 35.45 -16.50
C ARG A 641 -22.57 35.63 -18.01
N ASP A 642 -22.10 36.74 -18.57
CA ASP A 642 -22.20 36.99 -20.02
C ASP A 642 -21.39 35.95 -20.80
N GLU A 643 -20.19 35.61 -20.34
CA GLU A 643 -19.37 34.57 -20.98
C GLU A 643 -20.00 33.18 -20.80
N ALA A 644 -20.55 32.84 -19.64
CA ALA A 644 -21.19 31.54 -19.42
C ALA A 644 -22.37 31.27 -20.38
N GLN A 645 -23.08 32.33 -20.77
CA GLN A 645 -24.22 32.30 -21.71
C GLN A 645 -23.81 32.39 -23.18
N HIS A 646 -22.50 32.33 -23.49
CA HIS A 646 -22.04 32.39 -24.88
C HIS A 646 -22.52 31.20 -25.70
N HIS A 647 -23.08 31.46 -26.87
CA HIS A 647 -23.54 30.43 -27.79
C HIS A 647 -22.44 30.18 -28.84
N PHE A 648 -21.84 29.00 -28.81
CA PHE A 648 -20.78 28.63 -29.76
C PHE A 648 -21.32 28.30 -31.15
N ASP A 649 -20.84 28.99 -32.19
CA ASP A 649 -20.97 28.52 -33.59
C ASP A 649 -19.82 27.56 -33.88
N LEU A 650 -19.97 26.30 -33.49
CA LEU A 650 -18.92 25.27 -33.58
C LEU A 650 -18.42 25.00 -35.01
N ALA A 651 -19.11 25.47 -36.05
CA ALA A 651 -18.64 25.38 -37.43
C ALA A 651 -17.60 26.44 -37.80
N LYS A 652 -17.53 27.54 -37.04
CA LYS A 652 -16.71 28.74 -37.34
C LYS A 652 -15.90 29.28 -36.16
N GLU A 653 -16.27 28.94 -34.94
CA GLU A 653 -15.61 29.37 -33.70
C GLU A 653 -14.94 28.16 -33.03
N LEU A 654 -13.80 28.40 -32.38
CA LEU A 654 -13.17 27.39 -31.55
C LEU A 654 -14.08 27.07 -30.34
N PRO A 655 -14.15 25.81 -29.90
CA PRO A 655 -15.07 25.34 -28.85
C PRO A 655 -14.65 25.75 -27.43
N PHE A 656 -14.01 26.91 -27.27
CA PHE A 656 -13.58 27.45 -25.98
C PHE A 656 -13.30 28.95 -26.05
N ARG A 657 -13.34 29.62 -24.88
CA ARG A 657 -13.04 31.04 -24.70
C ARG A 657 -12.31 31.25 -23.38
N LEU A 658 -11.17 31.94 -23.45
CA LEU A 658 -10.38 32.34 -22.28
C LEU A 658 -10.45 33.84 -22.13
N ARG A 659 -11.10 34.32 -21.07
CA ARG A 659 -11.24 35.75 -20.83
C ARG A 659 -10.84 36.12 -19.41
N PHE A 660 -9.80 36.93 -19.28
CA PHE A 660 -9.45 37.56 -18.02
C PHE A 660 -10.40 38.71 -17.72
N LEU A 661 -10.94 38.72 -16.52
CA LEU A 661 -11.80 39.74 -15.93
C LEU A 661 -11.10 40.31 -14.70
N ILE A 662 -11.52 41.51 -14.26
CA ILE A 662 -11.15 42.04 -12.95
C ILE A 662 -12.39 41.99 -12.06
N ASP A 663 -12.31 41.26 -10.95
CA ASP A 663 -13.36 41.28 -9.95
C ASP A 663 -13.47 42.70 -9.35
N PRO A 664 -14.62 43.39 -9.50
CA PRO A 664 -14.77 44.76 -9.02
C PRO A 664 -14.74 44.86 -7.49
N ALA A 665 -15.04 43.78 -6.75
CA ALA A 665 -15.06 43.76 -5.30
C ALA A 665 -13.65 43.56 -4.72
N THR A 666 -12.85 42.67 -5.31
CA THR A 666 -11.53 42.31 -4.79
C THR A 666 -10.36 42.95 -5.54
N GLY A 667 -10.59 43.42 -6.77
CA GLY A 667 -9.56 43.91 -7.69
C GLY A 667 -8.67 42.82 -8.27
N ARG A 668 -9.00 41.54 -8.05
CA ARG A 668 -8.21 40.38 -8.50
C ARG A 668 -8.55 39.99 -9.93
N GLN A 669 -7.61 39.29 -10.56
CA GLN A 669 -7.81 38.71 -11.89
C GLN A 669 -8.63 37.42 -11.75
N VAL A 670 -9.71 37.34 -12.52
CA VAL A 670 -10.55 36.15 -12.62
C VAL A 670 -10.53 35.68 -14.08
N LEU A 671 -10.13 34.44 -14.34
CA LEU A 671 -10.23 33.85 -15.68
C LEU A 671 -11.59 33.19 -15.84
N SER A 672 -12.42 33.70 -16.75
CA SER A 672 -13.50 32.92 -17.35
C SER A 672 -12.87 31.87 -18.27
N PHE A 673 -13.03 30.60 -17.91
CA PHE A 673 -12.38 29.45 -18.52
C PHE A 673 -13.44 28.54 -19.15
N LEU A 674 -14.04 29.05 -20.23
CA LEU A 674 -15.24 28.50 -20.84
C LEU A 674 -14.88 27.50 -21.95
N PHE A 675 -15.49 26.33 -21.93
CA PHE A 675 -15.38 25.32 -22.99
C PHE A 675 -16.75 24.81 -23.40
N HIS A 676 -16.88 24.36 -24.65
CA HIS A 676 -17.98 23.50 -25.04
C HIS A 676 -17.61 22.04 -24.71
N HIS A 677 -18.54 21.29 -24.11
CA HIS A 677 -18.26 19.95 -23.59
C HIS A 677 -17.78 18.96 -24.67
N VAL A 678 -18.11 19.21 -25.95
CA VAL A 678 -17.73 18.37 -27.12
C VAL A 678 -16.22 18.18 -27.35
N VAL A 679 -15.37 19.04 -26.76
CA VAL A 679 -13.90 18.92 -26.87
C VAL A 679 -13.20 18.68 -25.54
N LEU A 680 -13.93 18.72 -24.43
CA LEU A 680 -13.34 18.69 -23.11
C LEU A 680 -14.22 17.91 -22.15
N ASP A 681 -13.64 16.90 -21.51
CA ASP A 681 -14.22 16.18 -20.40
C ASP A 681 -13.45 16.42 -19.09
N GLU A 682 -13.95 15.88 -17.99
CA GLU A 682 -13.34 16.05 -16.65
C GLU A 682 -11.89 15.52 -16.59
N TRP A 683 -11.61 14.39 -17.25
CA TRP A 683 -10.25 13.87 -17.38
C TRP A 683 -9.34 14.87 -18.10
N SER A 684 -9.82 15.43 -19.21
CA SER A 684 -9.10 16.39 -20.02
C SER A 684 -8.81 17.68 -19.28
N VAL A 685 -9.75 18.18 -18.45
CA VAL A 685 -9.53 19.39 -17.64
C VAL A 685 -8.32 19.19 -16.74
N ASN A 686 -8.25 18.07 -16.00
CA ASN A 686 -7.16 17.81 -15.07
C ASN A 686 -5.81 17.67 -15.78
N LEU A 687 -5.77 16.94 -16.90
CA LEU A 687 -4.56 16.82 -17.73
C LEU A 687 -4.10 18.18 -18.27
N MET A 688 -5.03 18.96 -18.82
CA MET A 688 -4.76 20.28 -19.36
C MET A 688 -4.22 21.24 -18.29
N MET A 689 -4.77 21.21 -17.06
CA MET A 689 -4.31 22.09 -15.99
C MET A 689 -2.85 21.78 -15.56
N ASP A 690 -2.44 20.51 -15.54
CA ASP A 690 -1.02 20.14 -15.29
C ASP A 690 -0.10 20.69 -16.37
N GLU A 691 -0.50 20.54 -17.63
CA GLU A 691 0.27 21.01 -18.77
C GLU A 691 0.33 22.54 -18.82
N ILE A 692 -0.75 23.25 -18.48
CA ILE A 692 -0.76 24.72 -18.35
C ILE A 692 0.25 25.16 -17.29
N ALA A 693 0.26 24.52 -16.12
CA ALA A 693 1.21 24.85 -15.06
C ALA A 693 2.67 24.65 -15.52
N TYR A 694 2.97 23.54 -16.21
CA TYR A 694 4.28 23.28 -16.81
C TYR A 694 4.65 24.35 -17.86
N CYS A 695 3.77 24.61 -18.83
CA CYS A 695 4.00 25.57 -19.90
C CYS A 695 4.20 26.98 -19.36
N TYR A 696 3.36 27.41 -18.40
CA TYR A 696 3.47 28.72 -17.78
C TYR A 696 4.83 28.90 -17.10
N ARG A 697 5.28 27.91 -16.31
CA ARG A 697 6.60 27.94 -15.64
C ARG A 697 7.75 28.06 -16.64
N VAL A 698 7.73 27.26 -17.71
CA VAL A 698 8.80 27.28 -18.74
C VAL A 698 8.82 28.61 -19.50
N ARG A 699 7.64 29.13 -19.87
CA ARG A 699 7.50 30.43 -20.52
C ARG A 699 7.94 31.57 -19.61
N ALA A 700 7.64 31.50 -18.32
CA ALA A 700 8.10 32.48 -17.32
C ALA A 700 9.62 32.48 -17.16
N ALA A 701 10.29 31.34 -17.40
CA ALA A 701 11.76 31.25 -17.46
C ALA A 701 12.36 31.73 -18.79
N GLY A 702 11.54 32.16 -19.75
CA GLY A 702 11.97 32.55 -21.10
C GLY A 702 12.24 31.39 -22.06
N GLY A 703 11.85 30.17 -21.69
CA GLY A 703 12.02 28.96 -22.50
C GLY A 703 10.82 28.63 -23.40
N MET A 704 10.92 27.48 -24.09
CA MET A 704 9.82 26.83 -24.78
C MET A 704 9.60 25.44 -24.18
N PRO A 705 8.34 24.99 -24.00
CA PRO A 705 8.04 23.63 -23.57
C PRO A 705 8.72 22.58 -24.46
N VAL A 706 9.31 21.55 -23.85
CA VAL A 706 9.90 20.42 -24.57
C VAL A 706 9.25 19.15 -24.05
N TRP A 707 8.57 18.44 -24.95
CA TRP A 707 7.83 17.23 -24.64
C TRP A 707 8.67 15.99 -24.95
N SER A 708 8.68 15.00 -24.07
CA SER A 708 9.31 13.70 -24.34
C SER A 708 8.54 12.92 -25.39
N ASP A 709 7.20 13.04 -25.39
CA ASP A 709 6.27 12.28 -26.21
C ASP A 709 5.09 13.15 -26.70
N ALA A 710 4.49 12.75 -27.83
CA ALA A 710 3.31 13.40 -28.42
C ALA A 710 2.06 12.53 -28.20
N PRO A 711 1.02 13.04 -27.54
CA PRO A 711 -0.24 12.31 -27.38
C PRO A 711 -0.90 12.01 -28.73
N ALA A 712 -1.57 10.86 -28.84
CA ALA A 712 -2.38 10.57 -30.00
C ALA A 712 -3.52 11.61 -30.10
N PRO A 713 -3.81 12.18 -31.28
CA PRO A 713 -4.81 13.23 -31.38
C PRO A 713 -6.23 12.64 -31.34
N PHE A 714 -7.17 13.38 -30.76
CA PHE A 714 -8.55 12.92 -30.58
C PHE A 714 -9.27 12.51 -31.88
N HIS A 715 -9.01 13.21 -33.00
CA HIS A 715 -9.62 12.86 -34.28
C HIS A 715 -9.19 11.48 -34.79
N GLU A 716 -8.01 10.99 -34.38
CA GLU A 716 -7.56 9.64 -34.71
C GLU A 716 -8.35 8.59 -33.93
N PHE A 717 -8.63 8.84 -32.65
CA PHE A 717 -9.53 7.99 -31.84
C PHE A 717 -10.89 7.86 -32.51
N ALA A 718 -11.51 8.98 -32.89
CA ALA A 718 -12.82 8.98 -33.54
C ALA A 718 -12.82 8.19 -34.86
N ARG A 719 -11.76 8.35 -35.67
CA ARG A 719 -11.59 7.60 -36.92
C ARG A 719 -11.43 6.09 -36.69
N LEU A 720 -10.67 5.68 -35.67
CA LEU A 720 -10.49 4.27 -35.33
C LEU A 720 -11.80 3.65 -34.80
N GLN A 721 -12.53 4.40 -33.96
CA GLN A 721 -13.81 3.94 -33.42
C GLN A 721 -14.88 3.81 -34.51
N ASP A 722 -14.99 4.78 -35.41
CA ASP A 722 -15.92 4.72 -36.55
C ASP A 722 -15.61 3.52 -37.46
N ALA A 723 -14.33 3.27 -37.75
CA ALA A 723 -13.90 2.12 -38.54
C ALA A 723 -14.19 0.77 -37.87
N ALA A 724 -14.13 0.70 -36.53
CA ALA A 724 -14.46 -0.49 -35.77
C ALA A 724 -15.99 -0.74 -35.68
N GLY A 725 -16.78 0.34 -35.67
CA GLY A 725 -18.22 0.30 -35.46
C GLY A 725 -18.61 0.02 -34.01
N VAL A 726 -19.92 -0.03 -33.75
CA VAL A 726 -20.46 -0.28 -32.40
C VAL A 726 -20.32 -1.76 -32.05
N ASP A 727 -19.63 -2.05 -30.94
CA ASP A 727 -19.48 -3.40 -30.41
C ASP A 727 -20.84 -3.95 -29.93
N GLN A 728 -21.34 -4.98 -30.62
CA GLN A 728 -22.63 -5.58 -30.33
C GLN A 728 -22.63 -6.43 -29.05
N THR A 729 -21.48 -6.94 -28.61
CA THR A 729 -21.37 -7.65 -27.33
C THR A 729 -21.50 -6.67 -26.18
N HIS A 730 -20.87 -5.50 -26.27
CA HIS A 730 -20.97 -4.47 -25.25
C HIS A 730 -22.37 -3.84 -25.20
N LEU A 731 -23.01 -3.61 -26.34
CA LEU A 731 -24.42 -3.21 -26.40
C LEU A 731 -25.35 -4.29 -25.81
N GLY A 732 -25.06 -5.57 -26.10
CA GLY A 732 -25.77 -6.72 -25.54
C GLY A 732 -25.75 -6.75 -24.00
N TYR A 733 -24.58 -6.48 -23.40
CA TYR A 733 -24.42 -6.39 -21.94
C TYR A 733 -25.39 -5.37 -21.31
N TRP A 734 -25.43 -4.15 -21.84
CA TRP A 734 -26.30 -3.10 -21.31
C TRP A 734 -27.78 -3.38 -21.52
N THR A 735 -28.14 -3.85 -22.71
CA THR A 735 -29.54 -4.20 -23.00
C THR A 735 -30.04 -5.34 -22.13
N ASP A 736 -29.20 -6.32 -21.78
CA ASP A 736 -29.53 -7.39 -20.84
C ASP A 736 -29.64 -6.87 -19.39
N MET A 737 -28.72 -6.01 -18.93
CA MET A 737 -28.74 -5.43 -17.58
C MET A 737 -30.02 -4.62 -17.33
N LEU A 738 -30.42 -3.81 -18.31
CA LEU A 738 -31.50 -2.84 -18.20
C LEU A 738 -32.85 -3.38 -18.71
N ARG A 739 -32.89 -4.62 -19.20
CA ARG A 739 -34.14 -5.25 -19.65
C ARG A 739 -35.16 -5.32 -18.51
N GLY A 740 -36.32 -4.71 -18.74
CA GLY A 740 -37.40 -4.67 -17.75
C GLY A 740 -37.02 -3.93 -16.46
N ALA A 741 -36.10 -2.96 -16.56
CA ALA A 741 -35.86 -1.98 -15.50
C ALA A 741 -37.13 -1.14 -15.26
N PRO A 742 -37.35 -0.63 -14.04
CA PRO A 742 -38.49 0.24 -13.74
C PRO A 742 -38.37 1.54 -14.53
N GLN A 743 -39.52 2.11 -14.89
CA GLN A 743 -39.57 3.46 -15.46
C GLN A 743 -39.11 4.49 -14.42
N PRO A 744 -38.42 5.57 -14.82
CA PRO A 744 -37.99 6.62 -13.90
C PRO A 744 -39.21 7.29 -13.28
N GLN A 745 -39.22 7.41 -11.95
CA GLN A 745 -40.27 8.08 -11.20
C GLN A 745 -39.66 8.83 -10.02
N PRO A 746 -40.28 9.93 -9.56
CA PRO A 746 -39.83 10.64 -8.37
C PRO A 746 -39.71 9.72 -7.16
N ILE A 747 -38.58 9.78 -6.44
CA ILE A 747 -38.27 8.89 -5.31
C ILE A 747 -39.27 9.04 -4.16
N LEU A 748 -39.70 10.28 -3.92
CA LEU A 748 -40.70 10.61 -2.91
C LEU A 748 -42.00 10.96 -3.63
N LEU A 749 -43.00 10.07 -3.54
CA LEU A 749 -44.33 10.34 -4.08
C LEU A 749 -45.01 11.40 -3.21
N ARG A 750 -45.25 12.58 -3.80
CA ARG A 750 -46.09 13.61 -3.18
C ARG A 750 -47.52 13.09 -3.03
N GLN A 751 -48.01 13.04 -1.79
CA GLN A 751 -49.40 12.61 -1.51
C GLN A 751 -50.46 13.56 -2.11
N ASP A 752 -50.07 14.76 -2.55
CA ASP A 752 -50.99 15.84 -2.93
C ASP A 752 -51.05 16.19 -4.44
N ARG A 753 -50.43 15.41 -5.34
CA ARG A 753 -50.54 15.69 -6.79
C ARG A 753 -51.38 14.64 -7.53
N ALA A 754 -52.58 15.03 -7.92
CA ALA A 754 -53.24 14.43 -9.08
C ALA A 754 -52.38 14.75 -10.31
N GLU A 755 -51.90 13.74 -11.02
CA GLU A 755 -51.03 13.91 -12.19
C GLU A 755 -51.67 14.84 -13.23
N PRO A 756 -51.05 15.95 -13.63
CA PRO A 756 -51.33 16.57 -14.91
C PRO A 756 -50.50 15.83 -15.97
N ALA A 757 -51.17 14.96 -16.73
CA ALA A 757 -50.62 14.46 -17.98
C ALA A 757 -50.52 15.61 -18.99
N GLY A 758 -49.30 15.99 -19.38
CA GLY A 758 -49.07 16.69 -20.66
C GLY A 758 -48.58 18.14 -20.64
N GLU A 759 -47.93 18.65 -19.59
CA GLU A 759 -47.18 19.92 -19.69
C GLU A 759 -45.71 19.66 -20.09
N GLU A 760 -45.19 20.47 -21.01
CA GLU A 760 -43.77 20.46 -21.42
C GLU A 760 -42.89 20.65 -20.19
N ALA A 761 -41.95 19.71 -19.96
CA ALA A 761 -41.11 19.66 -18.78
C ALA A 761 -40.36 20.99 -18.57
N SER A 762 -40.59 21.68 -17.45
CA SER A 762 -39.80 22.85 -17.09
C SER A 762 -38.46 22.43 -16.49
N ALA A 763 -37.36 22.97 -17.01
CA ALA A 763 -36.00 22.75 -16.50
C ALA A 763 -35.70 23.50 -15.18
N ALA A 764 -36.69 24.19 -14.59
CA ALA A 764 -36.51 24.97 -13.36
C ALA A 764 -36.02 24.08 -12.19
N GLY A 765 -34.74 24.26 -11.84
CA GLY A 765 -34.05 23.44 -10.86
C GLY A 765 -33.77 24.19 -9.56
N GLY A 766 -33.59 23.43 -8.49
CA GLY A 766 -32.95 23.92 -7.27
C GLY A 766 -31.66 23.17 -7.02
N TRP A 767 -30.83 23.68 -6.11
CA TRP A 767 -29.66 22.97 -5.62
C TRP A 767 -29.50 23.19 -4.13
N VAL A 768 -28.90 22.20 -3.48
CA VAL A 768 -28.47 22.26 -2.08
C VAL A 768 -27.08 21.68 -1.95
N GLU A 769 -26.39 22.09 -0.90
CA GLU A 769 -25.05 21.65 -0.58
C GLU A 769 -24.93 21.33 0.90
N PHE A 770 -24.18 20.29 1.21
CA PHE A 770 -23.81 19.94 2.58
C PHE A 770 -22.43 19.30 2.63
N LYS A 771 -21.71 19.55 3.72
CA LYS A 771 -20.38 19.03 3.98
C LYS A 771 -20.42 17.95 5.05
N LEU A 772 -19.69 16.85 4.84
CA LEU A 772 -19.58 15.79 5.82
C LEU A 772 -18.59 16.18 6.93
N GLY A 773 -18.91 15.79 8.17
CA GLY A 773 -18.01 15.96 9.30
C GLY A 773 -16.80 15.01 9.19
N ARG A 774 -15.68 15.40 9.81
CA ARG A 774 -14.40 14.68 9.71
C ARG A 774 -14.51 13.19 10.02
N GLU A 775 -15.19 12.83 11.11
CA GLU A 775 -15.40 11.43 11.52
C GLU A 775 -16.13 10.61 10.45
N ALA A 776 -17.16 11.20 9.80
CA ALA A 776 -17.88 10.53 8.72
C ALA A 776 -16.97 10.37 7.50
N THR A 777 -16.23 11.41 7.11
CA THR A 777 -15.29 11.36 5.98
C THR A 777 -14.22 10.27 6.19
N GLU A 778 -13.50 10.30 7.31
CA GLU A 778 -12.47 9.29 7.64
C GLU A 778 -13.07 7.88 7.68
N GLY A 779 -14.25 7.73 8.27
CA GLY A 779 -14.97 6.47 8.33
C GLY A 779 -15.37 5.91 6.96
N LEU A 780 -15.79 6.77 6.02
CA LEU A 780 -16.11 6.35 4.65
C LEU A 780 -14.86 5.86 3.89
N TYR A 781 -13.70 6.51 4.06
CA TYR A 781 -12.43 5.99 3.51
C TYR A 781 -12.03 4.66 4.14
N ALA A 782 -12.16 4.53 5.45
CA ALA A 782 -11.87 3.28 6.15
C ALA A 782 -12.79 2.16 5.64
N LEU A 783 -14.07 2.44 5.41
CA LEU A 783 -15.03 1.49 4.85
C LEU A 783 -14.68 1.11 3.41
N ALA A 784 -14.25 2.07 2.59
CA ALA A 784 -13.77 1.82 1.23
C ALA A 784 -12.61 0.81 1.24
N LYS A 785 -11.60 1.04 2.11
CA LYS A 785 -10.44 0.16 2.29
C LYS A 785 -10.84 -1.24 2.79
N GLN A 786 -11.68 -1.31 3.83
CA GLN A 786 -12.18 -2.57 4.38
C GLN A 786 -13.00 -3.39 3.38
N SER A 787 -13.69 -2.71 2.46
CA SER A 787 -14.56 -3.35 1.47
C SER A 787 -13.87 -3.61 0.12
N SER A 788 -12.56 -3.33 0.01
CA SER A 788 -11.82 -3.33 -1.25
C SER A 788 -12.59 -2.62 -2.37
N ALA A 789 -13.10 -1.43 -2.05
CA ALA A 789 -13.96 -0.62 -2.92
C ALA A 789 -13.41 0.81 -3.00
N SER A 790 -13.79 1.55 -4.04
CA SER A 790 -13.47 2.97 -4.13
C SER A 790 -14.41 3.82 -3.25
N LEU A 791 -13.99 5.03 -2.89
CA LEU A 791 -14.87 6.01 -2.23
C LEU A 791 -16.15 6.24 -3.06
N PHE A 792 -16.05 6.26 -4.38
CA PHE A 792 -17.19 6.31 -5.30
C PHE A 792 -18.22 5.22 -4.99
N ASN A 793 -17.79 3.95 -4.86
CA ASN A 793 -18.71 2.84 -4.58
C ASN A 793 -19.40 3.00 -3.22
N VAL A 794 -18.67 3.48 -2.22
CA VAL A 794 -19.20 3.71 -0.88
C VAL A 794 -20.24 4.84 -0.88
N VAL A 795 -19.91 5.98 -1.49
CA VAL A 795 -20.80 7.14 -1.60
C VAL A 795 -22.05 6.81 -2.41
N TYR A 796 -21.88 6.15 -3.56
CA TYR A 796 -22.97 5.67 -4.39
C TYR A 796 -23.90 4.75 -3.59
N ALA A 797 -23.36 3.73 -2.93
CA ALA A 797 -24.16 2.83 -2.09
C ALA A 797 -24.90 3.57 -0.97
N GLY A 798 -24.27 4.56 -0.33
CA GLY A 798 -24.91 5.38 0.71
C GLY A 798 -26.07 6.23 0.18
N ILE A 799 -25.90 6.86 -1.00
CA ILE A 799 -26.98 7.60 -1.66
C ILE A 799 -28.10 6.63 -2.05
N ALA A 800 -27.80 5.52 -2.71
CA ALA A 800 -28.78 4.51 -3.09
C ALA A 800 -29.54 3.95 -1.89
N ALA A 801 -28.87 3.68 -0.76
CA ALA A 801 -29.49 3.25 0.49
C ALA A 801 -30.41 4.33 1.07
N SER A 802 -30.00 5.59 1.04
CA SER A 802 -30.83 6.72 1.51
C SER A 802 -32.10 6.89 0.68
N LEU A 803 -32.00 6.79 -0.64
CA LEU A 803 -33.15 6.89 -1.54
C LEU A 803 -34.06 5.68 -1.42
N ARG A 804 -33.51 4.47 -1.26
CA ARG A 804 -34.28 3.27 -0.94
C ARG A 804 -35.04 3.43 0.36
N GLN A 805 -34.41 3.97 1.40
CA GLN A 805 -35.04 4.17 2.71
C GLN A 805 -36.22 5.15 2.63
N LEU A 806 -36.08 6.20 1.82
CA LEU A 806 -37.10 7.22 1.62
C LEU A 806 -38.25 6.75 0.73
N GLY A 807 -37.94 6.07 -0.38
CA GLY A 807 -38.93 5.64 -1.37
C GLY A 807 -39.47 4.22 -1.18
N SER A 808 -38.93 3.44 -0.24
CA SER A 808 -39.22 2.00 -0.07
C SER A 808 -39.08 1.20 -1.37
N LEU A 809 -38.05 1.55 -2.16
CA LEU A 809 -37.86 1.04 -3.52
C LEU A 809 -37.29 -0.39 -3.49
N PRO A 810 -37.88 -1.36 -4.23
CA PRO A 810 -37.30 -2.70 -4.38
C PRO A 810 -36.09 -2.71 -5.31
N GLU A 811 -36.05 -1.78 -6.26
CA GLU A 811 -34.94 -1.56 -7.19
C GLU A 811 -34.88 -0.10 -7.63
N LEU A 812 -33.69 0.33 -8.03
CA LEU A 812 -33.40 1.70 -8.47
C LEU A 812 -32.47 1.66 -9.68
N VAL A 813 -32.76 2.45 -10.72
CA VAL A 813 -31.83 2.69 -11.82
C VAL A 813 -31.13 4.01 -11.57
N VAL A 814 -29.81 3.99 -11.57
CA VAL A 814 -28.98 5.16 -11.31
C VAL A 814 -28.05 5.39 -12.50
N GLY A 815 -28.09 6.60 -13.05
CA GLY A 815 -27.13 7.06 -14.04
C GLY A 815 -25.81 7.49 -13.40
N THR A 816 -24.72 7.28 -14.10
CA THR A 816 -23.40 7.79 -13.73
C THR A 816 -22.58 8.09 -14.98
N SER A 817 -21.64 9.01 -14.86
CA SER A 817 -20.62 9.26 -15.88
C SER A 817 -19.60 8.11 -15.87
N ALA A 818 -19.17 7.68 -17.05
CA ALA A 818 -18.03 6.81 -17.26
C ALA A 818 -17.02 7.50 -18.19
N SER A 819 -15.73 7.25 -18.00
CA SER A 819 -14.69 7.97 -18.75
C SER A 819 -14.74 7.74 -20.26
N GLY A 820 -15.27 6.60 -20.72
CA GLY A 820 -15.24 6.16 -22.12
C GLY A 820 -13.83 5.99 -22.71
N ARG A 821 -12.77 6.10 -21.89
CA ARG A 821 -11.36 5.90 -22.25
C ARG A 821 -10.93 4.51 -21.80
N SER A 822 -11.10 3.53 -22.67
CA SER A 822 -10.62 2.16 -22.47
C SER A 822 -9.26 1.92 -23.13
N ASP A 823 -8.95 2.67 -24.19
CA ASP A 823 -7.68 2.56 -24.92
C ASP A 823 -6.60 3.48 -24.32
N ALA A 824 -5.53 2.85 -23.85
CA ALA A 824 -4.39 3.51 -23.23
C ALA A 824 -3.62 4.44 -24.16
N ALA A 825 -3.71 4.27 -25.48
CA ALA A 825 -3.11 5.18 -26.45
C ALA A 825 -3.65 6.62 -26.34
N PHE A 826 -4.85 6.79 -25.77
CA PHE A 826 -5.56 8.06 -25.67
C PHE A 826 -5.70 8.61 -24.23
N PHE A 827 -4.99 8.03 -23.25
CA PHE A 827 -5.04 8.52 -21.86
C PHE A 827 -4.43 9.91 -21.66
N ASP A 828 -3.48 10.28 -22.52
CA ASP A 828 -2.83 11.59 -22.51
C ASP A 828 -3.45 12.54 -23.56
N THR A 829 -4.61 12.21 -24.12
CA THR A 829 -5.28 13.01 -25.16
C THR A 829 -6.32 13.93 -24.56
N VAL A 830 -6.31 15.22 -24.87
CA VAL A 830 -7.43 16.11 -24.54
C VAL A 830 -8.55 15.95 -25.58
N GLY A 831 -9.78 15.70 -25.11
CA GLY A 831 -10.97 15.47 -25.94
C GLY A 831 -12.20 15.03 -25.14
N TYR A 832 -13.33 14.81 -25.82
CA TYR A 832 -14.57 14.35 -25.18
C TYR A 832 -14.76 12.84 -25.34
N PHE A 833 -14.50 12.10 -24.27
CA PHE A 833 -14.65 10.64 -24.22
C PHE A 833 -15.80 10.19 -23.32
N THR A 834 -16.26 11.06 -22.42
CA THR A 834 -17.22 10.71 -21.38
C THR A 834 -18.54 10.20 -21.97
N THR A 835 -18.99 9.08 -21.44
CA THR A 835 -20.29 8.46 -21.74
C THR A 835 -21.14 8.46 -20.47
N VAL A 836 -22.45 8.41 -20.66
CA VAL A 836 -23.40 8.16 -19.57
C VAL A 836 -23.75 6.68 -19.58
N VAL A 837 -23.71 6.05 -18.41
CA VAL A 837 -24.13 4.66 -18.22
C VAL A 837 -25.17 4.57 -17.10
N ALA A 838 -25.96 3.50 -17.07
CA ALA A 838 -27.02 3.31 -16.08
C ALA A 838 -26.93 1.93 -15.43
N HIS A 839 -26.89 1.90 -14.09
CA HIS A 839 -26.87 0.65 -13.33
C HIS A 839 -28.22 0.38 -12.67
N ARG A 840 -28.71 -0.85 -12.80
CA ARG A 840 -29.90 -1.33 -12.09
C ARG A 840 -29.49 -1.99 -10.77
N ILE A 841 -29.83 -1.36 -9.66
CA ILE A 841 -29.57 -1.83 -8.30
C ILE A 841 -30.83 -2.50 -7.77
N ARG A 842 -30.69 -3.73 -7.25
CA ARG A 842 -31.79 -4.46 -6.58
C ARG A 842 -31.48 -4.60 -5.11
N PHE A 843 -32.42 -4.21 -4.26
CA PHE A 843 -32.27 -4.23 -2.82
C PHE A 843 -32.84 -5.52 -2.23
N ASP A 844 -32.08 -6.18 -1.37
CA ASP A 844 -32.52 -7.30 -0.55
C ASP A 844 -32.65 -6.83 0.91
N GLU A 845 -33.73 -7.20 1.60
CA GLU A 845 -34.00 -6.75 2.97
C GLU A 845 -32.95 -7.26 3.99
N THR A 846 -32.32 -8.40 3.70
CA THR A 846 -31.27 -9.00 4.53
C THR A 846 -29.88 -8.44 4.23
N MET A 847 -29.73 -7.70 3.14
CA MET A 847 -28.46 -7.07 2.74
C MET A 847 -28.05 -6.02 3.77
N SER A 848 -26.76 -6.01 4.11
CA SER A 848 -26.16 -4.95 4.92
C SER A 848 -25.69 -3.78 4.06
N LEU A 849 -25.42 -2.63 4.68
CA LEU A 849 -24.80 -1.48 3.99
C LEU A 849 -23.47 -1.87 3.32
N GLY A 850 -22.63 -2.66 3.99
CA GLY A 850 -21.40 -3.20 3.39
C GLY A 850 -21.68 -4.18 2.24
N GLY A 851 -22.75 -4.97 2.31
CA GLY A 851 -23.22 -5.81 1.21
C GLY A 851 -23.62 -4.98 -0.03
N LEU A 852 -24.30 -3.85 0.19
CA LEU A 852 -24.66 -2.93 -0.90
C LEU A 852 -23.43 -2.26 -1.52
N VAL A 853 -22.44 -1.85 -0.71
CA VAL A 853 -21.13 -1.38 -1.22
C VAL A 853 -20.49 -2.45 -2.12
N GLY A 854 -20.51 -3.71 -1.70
CA GLY A 854 -20.01 -4.83 -2.50
C GLY A 854 -20.78 -5.03 -3.82
N GLN A 855 -22.11 -4.91 -3.80
CA GLN A 855 -22.96 -5.00 -4.99
C GLN A 855 -22.64 -3.87 -5.99
N VAL A 856 -22.60 -2.63 -5.51
CA VAL A 856 -22.29 -1.44 -6.34
C VAL A 856 -20.89 -1.54 -6.92
N ARG A 857 -19.89 -1.95 -6.11
CA ARG A 857 -18.52 -2.20 -6.59
C ARG A 857 -18.52 -3.20 -7.74
N ASN A 858 -19.18 -4.34 -7.59
CA ASN A 858 -19.20 -5.36 -8.63
C ASN A 858 -19.91 -4.86 -9.91
N LEU A 859 -21.05 -4.18 -9.78
CA LEU A 859 -21.78 -3.61 -10.91
C LEU A 859 -20.94 -2.63 -11.73
N VAL A 860 -20.29 -1.68 -11.04
CA VAL A 860 -19.41 -0.70 -11.70
C VAL A 860 -18.29 -1.42 -12.44
N ASN A 861 -17.63 -2.39 -11.80
CA ASN A 861 -16.46 -3.06 -12.36
C ASN A 861 -16.80 -3.98 -13.53
N GLU A 862 -17.94 -4.70 -13.47
CA GLU A 862 -18.44 -5.51 -14.57
C GLU A 862 -18.83 -4.68 -15.79
N SER A 863 -19.24 -3.43 -15.58
CA SER A 863 -19.69 -2.54 -16.65
C SER A 863 -18.58 -1.77 -17.37
N LEU A 864 -17.40 -1.64 -16.74
CA LEU A 864 -16.27 -0.85 -17.27
C LEU A 864 -15.86 -1.25 -18.70
N PRO A 865 -15.74 -2.55 -19.06
CA PRO A 865 -15.33 -2.94 -20.41
C PRO A 865 -16.30 -2.52 -21.51
N SER A 866 -17.56 -2.25 -21.17
CA SER A 866 -18.63 -1.84 -22.11
C SER A 866 -19.01 -0.38 -21.94
N SER A 867 -18.25 0.40 -21.16
CA SER A 867 -18.59 1.78 -20.82
C SER A 867 -18.54 2.76 -21.99
N GLU A 868 -17.92 2.39 -23.11
CA GLU A 868 -17.83 3.22 -24.31
C GLU A 868 -19.12 3.27 -25.14
N ILE A 869 -20.11 2.42 -24.81
CA ILE A 869 -21.44 2.45 -25.45
C ILE A 869 -22.27 3.59 -24.84
N PRO A 870 -22.63 4.63 -25.62
CA PRO A 870 -23.47 5.71 -25.13
C PRO A 870 -24.90 5.24 -24.80
N ILE A 871 -25.51 5.87 -23.81
CA ILE A 871 -26.85 5.50 -23.31
C ILE A 871 -27.93 5.57 -24.38
N ASP A 872 -27.86 6.50 -25.34
CA ASP A 872 -28.87 6.65 -26.39
C ASP A 872 -28.91 5.44 -27.32
N LEU A 873 -27.77 4.78 -27.57
CA LEU A 873 -27.73 3.53 -28.34
C LEU A 873 -28.36 2.38 -27.55
N VAL A 874 -28.20 2.36 -26.22
CA VAL A 874 -28.84 1.37 -25.35
C VAL A 874 -30.36 1.57 -25.31
N GLU A 875 -30.81 2.82 -25.19
CA GLU A 875 -32.23 3.21 -25.23
C GLU A 875 -32.87 2.82 -26.56
N GLU A 876 -32.21 3.13 -27.69
CA GLU A 876 -32.66 2.74 -29.03
C GLU A 876 -32.78 1.21 -29.16
N ALA A 877 -31.78 0.46 -28.68
CA ALA A 877 -31.79 -0.99 -28.71
C ALA A 877 -32.86 -1.62 -27.79
N LEU A 878 -33.25 -0.93 -26.72
CA LEU A 878 -34.38 -1.31 -25.85
C LEU A 878 -35.74 -0.91 -26.44
N GLY A 879 -35.77 -0.23 -27.58
CA GLY A 879 -36.98 0.24 -28.26
C GLY A 879 -37.63 1.45 -27.60
N MET A 880 -36.84 2.24 -26.86
CA MET A 880 -37.30 3.48 -26.23
C MET A 880 -37.42 4.61 -27.24
N THR A 881 -38.26 5.60 -26.94
CA THR A 881 -38.45 6.77 -27.78
C THR A 881 -37.44 7.85 -27.41
N PRO A 882 -36.50 8.23 -28.30
CA PRO A 882 -35.48 9.23 -28.01
C PRO A 882 -36.08 10.56 -27.53
N GLY A 883 -35.53 11.12 -26.45
CA GLY A 883 -35.92 12.43 -25.90
C GLY A 883 -37.25 12.46 -25.13
N ARG A 884 -38.00 11.35 -25.08
CA ARG A 884 -39.24 11.21 -24.30
C ARG A 884 -39.09 10.25 -23.14
N ASP A 885 -38.40 9.13 -23.37
CA ASP A 885 -38.13 8.13 -22.36
C ASP A 885 -36.71 8.35 -21.83
N HIS A 886 -36.53 8.22 -20.50
CA HIS A 886 -35.22 8.25 -19.86
C HIS A 886 -35.06 6.98 -19.02
N LEU A 887 -33.84 6.47 -18.86
CA LEU A 887 -33.61 5.23 -18.11
C LEU A 887 -33.53 5.43 -16.59
N PHE A 888 -33.24 6.64 -16.12
CA PHE A 888 -33.01 6.91 -14.69
C PHE A 888 -33.50 8.28 -14.26
N GLU A 889 -33.94 8.36 -13.00
CA GLU A 889 -34.33 9.61 -12.32
C GLU A 889 -33.16 10.20 -11.53
N VAL A 890 -32.23 9.34 -11.11
CA VAL A 890 -31.13 9.66 -10.19
C VAL A 890 -29.82 9.56 -10.94
N PHE A 891 -28.97 10.56 -10.79
CA PHE A 891 -27.61 10.57 -11.31
C PHE A 891 -26.61 10.83 -10.19
N ILE A 892 -25.52 10.06 -10.18
CA ILE A 892 -24.47 10.18 -9.17
C ILE A 892 -23.14 10.33 -9.88
N GLN A 893 -22.40 11.37 -9.53
CA GLN A 893 -21.04 11.61 -9.99
C GLN A 893 -20.13 11.96 -8.80
N ILE A 894 -18.87 11.58 -8.89
CA ILE A 894 -17.83 11.98 -7.93
C ILE A 894 -16.68 12.65 -8.68
N HIS A 895 -16.18 13.72 -8.10
CA HIS A 895 -15.04 14.50 -8.60
C HIS A 895 -13.87 14.33 -7.62
N ALA A 896 -12.92 13.47 -8.00
CA ALA A 896 -11.71 13.22 -7.22
C ALA A 896 -10.62 14.23 -7.60
N LYS A 897 -10.17 15.05 -6.63
CA LYS A 897 -9.01 15.96 -6.75
C LYS A 897 -9.09 16.92 -7.96
N ASN A 898 -9.99 17.89 -7.88
CA ASN A 898 -10.20 18.91 -8.90
C ASN A 898 -9.00 19.87 -9.03
N LYS A 899 -8.27 19.82 -10.16
CA LYS A 899 -7.10 20.68 -10.45
C LYS A 899 -7.44 22.11 -10.88
N LEU A 900 -8.69 22.52 -10.75
CA LEU A 900 -9.11 23.92 -10.86
C LEU A 900 -8.82 24.72 -9.57
N ASN A 901 -8.30 24.07 -8.52
CA ASN A 901 -7.66 24.70 -7.37
C ASN A 901 -6.18 24.29 -7.35
N GLY A 902 -5.27 25.25 -7.25
CA GLY A 902 -3.84 24.92 -7.31
C GLY A 902 -2.93 26.15 -7.34
N GLU A 903 -1.70 25.92 -7.77
CA GLU A 903 -0.67 26.96 -7.82
C GLU A 903 0.15 26.88 -9.12
N LEU A 904 0.49 28.03 -9.69
CA LEU A 904 1.45 28.15 -10.80
C LEU A 904 2.84 28.45 -10.23
N ALA A 905 3.76 27.50 -10.33
CA ALA A 905 5.14 27.68 -9.86
C ALA A 905 5.94 28.62 -10.79
N LEU A 906 6.65 29.58 -10.20
CA LEU A 906 7.54 30.51 -10.89
C LEU A 906 9.02 30.08 -10.79
N PRO A 907 9.88 30.51 -11.73
CA PRO A 907 11.30 30.14 -11.73
C PRO A 907 12.09 30.64 -10.51
N ASP A 908 11.58 31.67 -9.82
CA ASP A 908 12.19 32.28 -8.64
C ASP A 908 11.75 31.62 -7.32
N GLY A 909 11.00 30.52 -7.39
CA GLY A 909 10.50 29.78 -6.23
C GLY A 909 9.24 30.36 -5.61
N ARG A 910 8.68 31.44 -6.17
CA ARG A 910 7.33 31.91 -5.80
C ARG A 910 6.26 31.06 -6.50
N SER A 911 5.03 31.13 -5.99
CA SER A 911 3.86 30.53 -6.62
C SER A 911 2.70 31.52 -6.73
N ILE A 912 1.84 31.33 -7.72
CA ILE A 912 0.59 32.08 -7.93
C ILE A 912 -0.55 31.10 -7.64
N ALA A 913 -1.18 31.25 -6.50
CA ALA A 913 -2.31 30.43 -6.11
C ALA A 913 -3.58 30.88 -6.85
N PHE A 914 -4.41 29.90 -7.22
CA PHE A 914 -5.71 30.12 -7.80
C PHE A 914 -6.71 29.11 -7.24
N ARG A 915 -7.98 29.50 -7.26
CA ARG A 915 -9.09 28.63 -6.84
C ARG A 915 -10.24 28.71 -7.82
N GLN A 916 -11.00 27.64 -7.91
CA GLN A 916 -12.22 27.64 -8.69
C GLN A 916 -13.28 28.52 -8.02
N VAL A 917 -14.01 29.27 -8.84
CA VAL A 917 -15.26 29.90 -8.43
C VAL A 917 -16.40 28.91 -8.68
N ASP A 918 -17.10 28.51 -7.63
CA ASP A 918 -18.22 27.58 -7.75
C ASP A 918 -19.32 28.15 -8.68
N PRO A 919 -19.89 27.33 -9.57
CA PRO A 919 -20.97 27.75 -10.45
C PRO A 919 -22.29 27.93 -9.67
N GLU A 920 -23.01 29.01 -9.94
CA GLU A 920 -24.40 29.15 -9.49
C GLU A 920 -25.29 28.32 -10.41
N ARG A 921 -25.90 27.23 -9.92
CA ARG A 921 -26.82 26.39 -10.71
C ARG A 921 -28.27 26.75 -10.43
N HIS A 922 -29.06 26.98 -11.47
CA HIS A 922 -30.50 27.27 -11.36
C HIS A 922 -31.38 26.32 -12.20
N GLU A 923 -30.76 25.36 -12.88
CA GLU A 923 -31.41 24.43 -13.79
C GLU A 923 -30.95 23.01 -13.51
N SER A 924 -31.86 22.05 -13.64
CA SER A 924 -31.56 20.64 -13.48
C SER A 924 -32.34 19.82 -14.50
N MET A 925 -31.61 19.07 -15.32
CA MET A 925 -32.18 18.25 -16.41
C MET A 925 -32.65 16.87 -15.93
N LEU A 926 -32.20 16.46 -14.75
CA LEU A 926 -32.46 15.15 -14.16
C LEU A 926 -33.26 15.33 -12.88
N GLY A 927 -33.99 14.29 -12.45
CA GLY A 927 -34.77 14.34 -11.23
C GLY A 927 -33.95 14.73 -10.01
N LEU A 928 -32.93 13.93 -9.72
CA LEU A 928 -31.92 14.16 -8.69
C LEU A 928 -30.53 13.95 -9.29
N HIS A 929 -29.65 14.93 -9.13
CA HIS A 929 -28.26 14.85 -9.55
C HIS A 929 -27.35 15.12 -8.35
N PHE A 930 -26.62 14.10 -7.90
CA PHE A 930 -25.63 14.20 -6.83
C PHE A 930 -24.22 14.33 -7.41
N GLU A 931 -23.54 15.39 -7.04
CA GLU A 931 -22.12 15.64 -7.34
C GLU A 931 -21.35 15.63 -6.03
N VAL A 932 -20.45 14.68 -5.88
CA VAL A 932 -19.65 14.51 -4.66
C VAL A 932 -18.24 15.01 -4.94
N MET A 933 -17.83 16.04 -4.22
CA MET A 933 -16.51 16.66 -4.34
C MET A 933 -15.59 16.12 -3.23
N GLU A 934 -14.45 15.55 -3.63
CA GLU A 934 -13.35 15.23 -2.71
C GLU A 934 -12.36 16.40 -2.70
N GLU A 935 -12.26 17.06 -1.54
CA GLU A 935 -11.44 18.26 -1.36
C GLU A 935 -10.35 18.01 -0.32
N VAL A 936 -9.17 18.59 -0.56
CA VAL A 936 -8.13 18.72 0.47
C VAL A 936 -8.07 20.21 0.82
N ASP A 937 -8.30 20.53 2.08
CA ASP A 937 -8.22 21.92 2.51
C ASP A 937 -6.76 22.42 2.58
N LEU A 938 -6.59 23.72 2.80
CA LEU A 938 -5.26 24.35 2.92
C LEU A 938 -4.41 23.82 4.08
N SER A 939 -5.00 23.07 5.02
CA SER A 939 -4.30 22.42 6.13
C SER A 939 -3.87 20.97 5.82
N GLY A 940 -4.28 20.44 4.65
CA GLY A 940 -4.01 19.07 4.23
C GLY A 940 -5.06 18.06 4.69
N GLU A 941 -6.16 18.49 5.32
CA GLU A 941 -7.24 17.59 5.73
C GLU A 941 -8.19 17.28 4.57
N ARG A 942 -8.54 15.99 4.42
CA ARG A 942 -9.51 15.51 3.41
C ARG A 942 -10.93 15.79 3.88
N SER A 943 -11.77 16.29 2.97
CA SER A 943 -13.18 16.55 3.24
C SER A 943 -14.07 16.19 2.05
N ILE A 944 -15.30 15.76 2.34
CA ILE A 944 -16.29 15.39 1.31
C ILE A 944 -17.43 16.40 1.35
N ARG A 945 -17.72 16.99 0.19
CA ARG A 945 -18.80 17.96 -0.02
C ARG A 945 -19.77 17.37 -1.04
N VAL A 946 -21.06 17.44 -0.77
CA VAL A 946 -22.10 16.86 -1.63
C VAL A 946 -23.00 17.98 -2.10
N LEU A 947 -23.06 18.16 -3.42
CA LEU A 947 -23.98 19.06 -4.09
C LEU A 947 -25.10 18.20 -4.67
N MET A 948 -26.34 18.60 -4.45
CA MET A 948 -27.50 17.93 -5.02
C MET A 948 -28.33 18.95 -5.79
N SER A 949 -28.36 18.82 -7.11
CA SER A 949 -29.28 19.54 -7.98
C SER A 949 -30.55 18.71 -8.19
N TYR A 950 -31.71 19.34 -8.28
CA TYR A 950 -32.99 18.64 -8.41
C TYR A 950 -34.00 19.40 -9.26
N ARG A 951 -34.94 18.68 -9.87
CA ARG A 951 -36.09 19.27 -10.55
C ARG A 951 -37.13 19.72 -9.54
N SER A 952 -37.42 21.03 -9.52
CA SER A 952 -38.37 21.63 -8.56
C SER A 952 -39.81 21.11 -8.74
N GLU A 953 -40.13 20.61 -9.94
CA GLU A 953 -41.41 19.97 -10.25
C GLU A 953 -41.61 18.64 -9.49
N HIS A 954 -40.52 17.89 -9.28
CA HIS A 954 -40.53 16.58 -8.63
C HIS A 954 -40.30 16.70 -7.11
N TYR A 955 -39.37 17.57 -6.70
CA TYR A 955 -38.92 17.70 -5.31
C TYR A 955 -39.03 19.16 -4.85
N GLY A 956 -39.79 19.42 -3.78
CA GLY A 956 -39.78 20.72 -3.12
C GLY A 956 -38.95 20.73 -1.84
N PRO A 957 -38.96 21.85 -1.12
CA PRO A 957 -38.02 22.09 -0.01
C PRO A 957 -38.05 21.01 1.07
N GLN A 958 -39.23 20.48 1.43
CA GLN A 958 -39.37 19.44 2.45
C GLN A 958 -38.84 18.08 1.97
N GLU A 959 -39.08 17.71 0.71
CA GLU A 959 -38.52 16.47 0.15
C GLU A 959 -36.99 16.56 0.06
N VAL A 960 -36.47 17.70 -0.37
CA VAL A 960 -35.03 17.99 -0.47
C VAL A 960 -34.37 17.92 0.91
N GLU A 961 -34.95 18.56 1.92
CA GLU A 961 -34.43 18.51 3.30
C GLU A 961 -34.38 17.08 3.85
N LYS A 962 -35.44 16.28 3.60
CA LYS A 962 -35.46 14.86 3.99
C LYS A 962 -34.37 14.05 3.28
N ILE A 963 -34.18 14.26 1.98
CA ILE A 963 -33.12 13.58 1.22
C ILE A 963 -31.76 13.96 1.79
N THR A 964 -31.45 15.25 1.91
CA THR A 964 -30.19 15.75 2.45
C THR A 964 -29.90 15.23 3.87
N ALA A 965 -30.89 15.30 4.77
CA ALA A 965 -30.75 14.82 6.15
C ALA A 965 -30.52 13.30 6.19
N THR A 966 -31.28 12.53 5.41
CA THR A 966 -31.16 11.07 5.36
C THR A 966 -29.82 10.65 4.77
N THR A 967 -29.41 11.23 3.65
CA THR A 967 -28.12 10.94 3.02
C THR A 967 -26.95 11.27 3.96
N SER A 968 -26.99 12.42 4.63
CA SER A 968 -25.98 12.80 5.64
C SER A 968 -25.92 11.81 6.80
N ALA A 969 -27.09 11.38 7.31
CA ALA A 969 -27.17 10.45 8.42
C ALA A 969 -26.72 9.03 8.03
N VAL A 970 -27.03 8.57 6.81
CA VAL A 970 -26.54 7.29 6.28
C VAL A 970 -25.02 7.31 6.14
N PHE A 971 -24.43 8.39 5.62
CA PHE A 971 -22.97 8.52 5.55
C PHE A 971 -22.32 8.52 6.94
N ALA A 972 -22.88 9.25 7.90
CA ALA A 972 -22.38 9.24 9.27
C ALA A 972 -22.50 7.84 9.91
N LEU A 973 -23.57 7.09 9.62
CA LEU A 973 -23.74 5.72 10.09
C LEU A 973 -22.70 4.78 9.47
N MET A 974 -22.51 4.85 8.15
CA MET A 974 -21.53 4.04 7.42
C MET A 974 -20.10 4.27 7.92
N GLY A 975 -19.77 5.49 8.32
CA GLY A 975 -18.46 5.83 8.86
C GLY A 975 -18.15 5.31 10.28
N ARG A 976 -19.14 4.81 11.02
CA ARG A 976 -18.96 4.31 12.39
C ARG A 976 -18.58 2.82 12.43
N ALA A 977 -17.88 2.41 13.49
CA ALA A 977 -17.60 0.99 13.75
C ALA A 977 -18.90 0.17 13.79
N GLY A 978 -18.97 -0.89 12.98
CA GLY A 978 -20.15 -1.75 12.85
C GLY A 978 -21.27 -1.20 11.96
N GLY A 979 -21.18 0.04 11.47
CA GLY A 979 -22.19 0.66 10.60
C GLY A 979 -22.42 -0.12 9.30
N ALA A 980 -21.35 -0.68 8.72
CA ALA A 980 -21.43 -1.52 7.53
C ALA A 980 -22.23 -2.82 7.72
N GLN A 981 -22.44 -3.27 8.97
CA GLN A 981 -23.19 -4.49 9.27
C GLN A 981 -24.70 -4.24 9.45
N VAL A 982 -25.13 -2.98 9.50
CA VAL A 982 -26.55 -2.61 9.60
C VAL A 982 -27.27 -3.08 8.35
N LYS A 983 -28.38 -3.81 8.53
CA LYS A 983 -29.23 -4.29 7.44
C LYS A 983 -30.07 -3.17 6.87
N LEU A 984 -30.35 -3.21 5.56
CA LEU A 984 -31.21 -2.22 4.90
C LEU A 984 -32.62 -2.18 5.50
N ALA A 985 -33.15 -3.31 5.99
CA ALA A 985 -34.43 -3.35 6.70
C ALA A 985 -34.42 -2.63 8.07
N GLU A 986 -33.24 -2.58 8.72
CA GLU A 986 -33.06 -1.96 10.03
C GLU A 986 -32.62 -0.49 9.93
N LEU A 987 -32.28 -0.01 8.72
CA LEU A 987 -31.69 1.31 8.50
C LEU A 987 -32.51 2.45 9.17
N GLY A 988 -33.84 2.40 9.07
CA GLY A 988 -34.72 3.40 9.69
C GLY A 988 -34.68 3.48 11.22
N THR A 989 -34.25 2.43 11.93
CA THR A 989 -34.12 2.45 13.41
C THR A 989 -32.81 3.06 13.88
N HIS A 990 -31.80 3.09 13.00
CA HIS A 990 -30.46 3.63 13.27
C HIS A 990 -30.31 5.09 12.84
N LEU A 991 -31.23 5.61 12.03
CA LEU A 991 -31.25 7.00 11.62
C LEU A 991 -32.00 7.85 12.65
N PRO A 992 -31.54 9.08 12.94
CA PRO A 992 -32.26 10.00 13.82
C PRO A 992 -33.68 10.21 13.27
N HIS A 993 -34.69 10.13 14.14
CA HIS A 993 -36.08 10.41 13.77
C HIS A 993 -36.20 11.88 13.34
N GLY A 994 -36.28 12.10 12.03
CA GLY A 994 -36.61 13.39 11.41
C GLY A 994 -38.09 13.45 11.09
#